data_AF-A0A6G0HKP3-F1
#
_entry.id   AF-A0A6G0HKP3-F1
#
_cell.length_a   1.000
_cell.length_b   1.000
_cell.length_c   1.000
_cell.angle_alpha   90.00
_cell.angle_beta   90.00
_cell.angle_gamma   90.00
#
_symmetry.space_group_name_H-M   'P 1'
#
loop_
_entity.id
_entity.type
_entity.pdbx_description
1 polymer ?
#
loop_
_entity_poly.entity_id
_entity_poly.type
_entity_poly.pdbx_seq_one_letter_code
_entity_poly.pdbx_strand_id
1 'polypeptide(L)'
;MKAIIEEGDKEIATKMQELALSEGALPRHLHTSLFTISADQRMLTNRQLSRHLVGLWTAENPIAMNLLKRILPTGLLAYLDSPDSVPEKDVDRMHIRDNLKIATDQLNRNKVPEWQRIAGKAAKEVEKFAKEKADIVLMHWRDKMGIAQKENPNQKPVILRKRRQRIKIEVNWELFYYRFQLDHARSNLIWNLKTREELRDALEGEMRAFSVDRELGSATVISWNHQEFEVRYECLSDEIKIGDYYLRLLLEEDENEESNAIKRSYEFFNELYHRFLLTPKVTMKCLCLQALAIVYGKCYEEIGPFTDTKYIVGMLDRCTDKLERDRLILFLNKLILNTKNVKEVMDSNGVRILVDLLTLAHLHTNRATVPLQSNVLEASPDMKRESEKEWYFGNADKERRGPFSFEEMQEFWSTGVLTAKTRCWAQGMDGWRPLQAIPQLKWCLLATGQAVMNESDLATLILNMLITMCSYYPSRDQDNAIIRPLPKIKRMISDNACLPHIVQLLLTFDPILVEKVANVLYLVMQDNPNLQRLYLTGVFFFIMMYTGSNVLPIARFLKYTHLKQAFKSEEAKGQDIVQRSVLGPVLPEAMVCYLENYEAERISEIFLGEFDTPEAIWSSEMRRMMIEKIAAHVADFSPRLQSNTRALYQYCPIPVISFPQLDNELFCNIYYLRHLCDTTRFPNWPIRDAVKLLKDTLEAWKREVEKKPPSMSVDDAYEVLNLPKGQGQHEESKIRKAYFRLAQKYHPDKNPEGRDMFEKVNKAYEFLCTKSARILDGPDPENIILILKTQSILFNRHKQELEPYKYAGYPMLIKTITMETEDDQLFS
;
A
#
# COMPACT_ATOMS: atom_id res chain seq x y z
N MET A 1 50.14 40.15 -0.82
CA MET A 1 48.70 39.82 -0.74
C MET A 1 48.36 38.85 0.38
N LYS A 2 48.74 37.56 0.33
CA LYS A 2 48.42 36.57 1.39
C LYS A 2 48.78 37.04 2.82
N ALA A 3 49.95 37.65 3.02
CA ALA A 3 50.35 38.21 4.32
C ALA A 3 49.48 39.39 4.78
N ILE A 4 49.04 40.23 3.84
CA ILE A 4 48.29 41.46 4.12
C ILE A 4 46.85 41.13 4.52
N ILE A 5 46.24 40.12 3.87
CA ILE A 5 44.88 39.66 4.17
C ILE A 5 44.85 38.84 5.48
N GLU A 6 45.84 37.97 5.71
CA GLU A 6 45.87 37.12 6.91
C GLU A 6 46.34 37.86 8.18
N GLU A 7 47.27 38.83 8.06
CA GLU A 7 47.89 39.52 9.22
C GLU A 7 47.44 40.98 9.40
N GLY A 8 46.82 41.58 8.37
CA GLY A 8 46.36 42.97 8.39
C GLY A 8 45.23 43.23 9.38
N ASP A 9 44.90 44.51 9.61
CA ASP A 9 43.70 44.90 10.34
C ASP A 9 42.45 44.55 9.52
N LYS A 10 41.33 44.22 10.20
CA LYS A 10 40.10 43.73 9.55
C LYS A 10 39.59 44.70 8.47
N GLU A 11 39.75 46.00 8.69
CA GLU A 11 39.42 47.05 7.70
C GLU A 11 40.27 46.98 6.43
N ILE A 12 41.58 46.72 6.55
CA ILE A 12 42.50 46.61 5.41
C ILE A 12 42.20 45.33 4.62
N ALA A 13 41.89 44.24 5.32
CA ALA A 13 41.52 42.99 4.68
C ALA A 13 40.18 43.12 3.92
N THR A 14 39.17 43.79 4.50
CA THR A 14 37.88 44.03 3.85
C THR A 14 38.03 44.90 2.61
N LYS A 15 38.78 46.02 2.70
CA LYS A 15 39.10 46.86 1.54
C LYS A 15 39.85 46.09 0.45
N MET A 16 40.76 45.19 0.81
CA MET A 16 41.49 44.37 -0.16
C MET A 16 40.56 43.36 -0.86
N GLN A 17 39.56 42.82 -0.15
CA GLN A 17 38.55 41.93 -0.74
C GLN A 17 37.61 42.71 -1.68
N GLU A 18 37.21 43.94 -1.33
CA GLU A 18 36.44 44.83 -2.20
C GLU A 18 37.23 45.22 -3.45
N LEU A 19 38.51 45.56 -3.30
CA LEU A 19 39.39 45.85 -4.43
C LEU A 19 39.58 44.63 -5.34
N ALA A 20 39.66 43.41 -4.77
CA ALA A 20 39.73 42.19 -5.55
C ALA A 20 38.46 41.94 -6.39
N LEU A 21 37.29 42.43 -5.93
CA LEU A 21 36.05 42.45 -6.71
C LEU A 21 36.09 43.57 -7.75
N SER A 22 36.44 44.81 -7.40
CA SER A 22 36.45 45.92 -8.36
C SER A 22 37.48 45.74 -9.49
N GLU A 23 38.61 45.09 -9.22
CA GLU A 23 39.66 44.85 -10.21
C GLU A 23 39.46 43.56 -11.03
N GLY A 24 38.38 42.80 -10.79
CA GLY A 24 38.14 41.53 -11.49
C GLY A 24 39.18 40.44 -11.15
N ALA A 25 39.83 40.53 -9.99
CA ALA A 25 40.82 39.54 -9.56
C ALA A 25 40.14 38.21 -9.17
N LEU A 26 38.97 38.27 -8.53
CA LEU A 26 38.20 37.08 -8.12
C LEU A 26 37.87 36.13 -9.29
N PRO A 27 37.23 36.56 -10.40
CA PRO A 27 36.92 35.67 -11.53
C PRO A 27 38.18 35.07 -12.19
N ARG A 28 39.29 35.83 -12.22
CA ARG A 28 40.58 35.34 -12.76
C ARG A 28 41.18 34.21 -11.93
N HIS A 29 41.21 34.35 -10.61
CA HIS A 29 41.71 33.28 -9.75
C HIS A 29 40.70 32.15 -9.59
N LEU A 30 39.39 32.42 -9.71
CA LEU A 30 38.38 31.38 -9.78
C LEU A 30 38.59 30.50 -11.01
N HIS A 31 38.74 31.10 -12.20
CA HIS A 31 39.07 30.39 -13.44
C HIS A 31 40.37 29.57 -13.31
N THR A 32 41.44 30.20 -12.82
CA THR A 32 42.74 29.52 -12.61
C THR A 32 42.63 28.37 -11.61
N SER A 33 41.83 28.52 -10.55
CA SER A 33 41.67 27.50 -9.50
C SER A 33 40.89 26.26 -9.97
N LEU A 34 39.94 26.45 -10.89
CA LEU A 34 39.00 25.44 -11.37
C LEU A 34 39.48 24.72 -12.63
N PHE A 35 40.01 25.44 -13.62
CA PHE A 35 40.25 24.92 -14.97
C PHE A 35 41.73 24.64 -15.31
N THR A 36 42.67 24.96 -14.41
CA THR A 36 44.10 24.68 -14.67
C THR A 36 44.41 23.19 -14.53
N ILE A 37 44.54 22.51 -15.68
CA ILE A 37 44.99 21.12 -15.81
C ILE A 37 46.33 21.14 -16.55
N SER A 38 47.43 20.95 -15.82
CA SER A 38 48.78 20.94 -16.40
C SER A 38 49.72 20.05 -15.59
N ALA A 39 50.69 19.43 -16.26
CA ALA A 39 51.80 18.71 -15.64
C ALA A 39 52.95 19.65 -15.21
N ASP A 40 52.89 20.94 -15.58
CA ASP A 40 53.91 21.93 -15.23
C ASP A 40 53.78 22.35 -13.75
N GLN A 41 54.86 22.16 -12.99
CA GLN A 41 54.99 22.55 -11.59
C GLN A 41 54.68 24.04 -11.36
N ARG A 42 54.98 24.93 -12.31
CA ARG A 42 54.68 26.37 -12.21
C ARG A 42 53.19 26.65 -12.29
N MET A 43 52.47 25.95 -13.17
CA MET A 43 51.02 26.09 -13.32
C MET A 43 50.28 25.49 -12.14
N LEU A 44 50.77 24.37 -11.60
CA LEU A 44 50.22 23.75 -10.40
C LEU A 44 50.41 24.62 -9.14
N THR A 45 51.59 25.24 -8.97
CA THR A 45 51.79 26.21 -7.87
C THR A 45 50.88 27.42 -8.00
N ASN A 46 50.67 27.94 -9.22
CA ASN A 46 49.74 29.05 -9.46
C ASN A 46 48.27 28.66 -9.15
N ARG A 47 47.86 27.43 -9.52
CA ARG A 47 46.54 26.88 -9.18
C ARG A 47 46.32 26.85 -7.68
N GLN A 48 47.28 26.33 -6.90
CA GLN A 48 47.16 26.25 -5.45
C GLN A 48 47.14 27.61 -4.77
N LEU A 49 47.97 28.55 -5.24
CA LEU A 49 47.93 29.93 -4.77
C LEU A 49 46.57 30.56 -5.05
N SER A 50 46.01 30.32 -6.24
CA SER A 50 44.68 30.81 -6.62
C SER A 50 43.57 30.20 -5.78
N ARG A 51 43.61 28.89 -5.49
CA ARG A 51 42.66 28.22 -4.57
C ARG A 51 42.66 28.84 -3.18
N HIS A 52 43.86 29.12 -2.64
CA HIS A 52 44.03 29.77 -1.34
C HIS A 52 43.52 31.22 -1.35
N LEU A 53 43.77 31.97 -2.44
CA LEU A 53 43.30 33.35 -2.59
C LEU A 53 41.77 33.43 -2.69
N VAL A 54 41.12 32.53 -3.44
CA VAL A 54 39.65 32.43 -3.51
C VAL A 54 39.05 32.17 -2.12
N GLY A 55 39.64 31.27 -1.34
CA GLY A 55 39.22 31.03 0.04
C GLY A 55 39.35 32.27 0.94
N LEU A 56 40.43 33.04 0.78
CA LEU A 56 40.62 34.29 1.53
C LEU A 56 39.71 35.43 1.08
N TRP A 57 39.33 35.49 -0.20
CA TRP A 57 38.44 36.53 -0.72
C TRP A 57 36.97 36.30 -0.38
N THR A 58 36.61 35.05 -0.08
CA THR A 58 35.24 34.65 0.28
C THR A 58 35.03 34.54 1.79
N ALA A 59 36.11 34.43 2.57
CA ALA A 59 36.05 34.39 4.03
C ALA A 59 35.52 35.71 4.62
N GLU A 60 34.49 35.60 5.47
CA GLU A 60 33.79 36.73 6.13
C GLU A 60 33.24 37.81 5.17
N ASN A 61 33.10 37.52 3.86
CA ASN A 61 32.62 38.48 2.86
C ASN A 61 31.30 38.03 2.19
N PRO A 62 30.15 38.65 2.52
CA PRO A 62 28.86 38.27 1.97
C PRO A 62 28.71 38.62 0.49
N ILE A 63 29.39 39.66 -0.01
CA ILE A 63 29.30 40.11 -1.40
C ILE A 63 29.96 39.09 -2.33
N ALA A 64 31.16 38.63 -1.97
CA ALA A 64 31.87 37.60 -2.72
C ALA A 64 31.13 36.25 -2.68
N MET A 65 30.50 35.90 -1.55
CA MET A 65 29.70 34.68 -1.44
C MET A 65 28.40 34.75 -2.26
N ASN A 66 27.73 35.90 -2.29
CA ASN A 66 26.53 36.10 -3.13
C ASN A 66 26.87 36.04 -4.61
N LEU A 67 28.04 36.53 -5.02
CA LEU A 67 28.53 36.35 -6.39
C LEU A 67 28.70 34.86 -6.72
N LEU A 68 29.30 34.06 -5.84
CA LEU A 68 29.43 32.62 -6.07
C LEU A 68 28.07 31.93 -6.20
N LYS A 69 27.06 32.35 -5.44
CA LYS A 69 25.68 31.84 -5.56
C LYS A 69 25.02 32.15 -6.91
N ARG A 70 25.47 33.19 -7.62
CA ARG A 70 24.99 33.53 -8.98
C ARG A 70 25.77 32.83 -10.09
N ILE A 71 27.01 32.42 -9.80
CA ILE A 71 27.90 31.79 -10.79
C ILE A 71 27.80 30.27 -10.73
N LEU A 72 27.61 29.69 -9.54
CA LEU A 72 27.68 28.25 -9.31
C LEU A 72 26.33 27.68 -8.86
N PRO A 73 25.99 26.44 -9.27
CA PRO A 73 24.80 25.75 -8.77
C PRO A 73 24.84 25.57 -7.25
N THR A 74 23.68 25.74 -6.60
CA THR A 74 23.51 25.63 -5.14
C THR A 74 23.91 24.26 -4.60
N GLY A 75 23.61 23.18 -5.33
CA GLY A 75 24.03 21.83 -4.96
C GLY A 75 25.55 21.64 -4.89
N LEU A 76 26.33 22.39 -5.69
CA LEU A 76 27.79 22.33 -5.62
C LEU A 76 28.33 23.17 -4.46
N LEU A 77 27.71 24.32 -4.18
CA LEU A 77 28.02 25.14 -3.02
C LEU A 77 27.69 24.41 -1.71
N ALA A 78 26.74 23.48 -1.68
CA ALA A 78 26.45 22.69 -0.49
C ALA A 78 27.65 21.86 0.02
N TYR A 79 28.63 21.52 -0.83
CA TYR A 79 29.85 20.83 -0.40
C TYR A 79 30.82 21.72 0.38
N LEU A 80 30.70 23.04 0.24
CA LEU A 80 31.49 24.00 1.03
C LEU A 80 31.14 23.92 2.51
N ASP A 81 29.88 23.61 2.84
CA ASP A 81 29.38 23.50 4.21
C ASP A 81 29.46 22.07 4.77
N SER A 82 29.92 21.08 3.98
CA SER A 82 30.00 19.68 4.43
C SER A 82 31.24 19.42 5.30
N PRO A 83 31.11 18.64 6.40
CA PRO A 83 32.25 18.22 7.22
C PRO A 83 33.09 17.10 6.59
N ASP A 84 32.71 16.57 5.42
CA ASP A 84 33.39 15.42 4.81
C ASP A 84 34.82 15.74 4.32
N SER A 85 35.75 14.81 4.56
CA SER A 85 37.13 14.92 4.07
C SER A 85 37.29 14.34 2.66
N VAL A 86 38.18 14.92 1.86
CA VAL A 86 38.59 14.36 0.56
C VAL A 86 39.28 13.00 0.75
N PRO A 87 39.01 11.99 -0.10
CA PRO A 87 39.71 10.70 -0.04
C PRO A 87 41.24 10.84 -0.06
N GLU A 88 41.96 10.12 0.81
CA GLU A 88 43.41 10.30 1.03
C GLU A 88 44.30 10.16 -0.24
N LYS A 89 43.80 9.45 -1.26
CA LYS A 89 44.47 9.22 -2.54
C LYS A 89 44.45 10.46 -3.45
N ASP A 90 43.45 11.33 -3.28
CA ASP A 90 43.17 12.48 -4.14
C ASP A 90 43.46 13.82 -3.46
N VAL A 91 44.02 13.77 -2.23
CA VAL A 91 44.52 14.96 -1.54
C VAL A 91 45.70 15.53 -2.34
N ASP A 92 45.58 16.79 -2.77
CA ASP A 92 46.59 17.50 -3.56
C ASP A 92 47.85 17.78 -2.71
N ARG A 93 48.72 16.77 -2.57
CA ARG A 93 49.96 16.82 -1.77
C ARG A 93 51.11 17.48 -2.54
N MET A 94 50.98 18.75 -2.93
CA MET A 94 52.19 19.52 -3.23
C MET A 94 52.83 20.04 -1.95
N HIS A 95 54.15 20.07 -1.93
CA HIS A 95 54.95 20.57 -0.82
C HIS A 95 54.64 22.04 -0.49
N ILE A 96 53.78 22.26 0.51
CA ILE A 96 53.76 23.50 1.26
C ILE A 96 55.09 23.55 2.01
N ARG A 97 56.05 24.35 1.51
CA ARG A 97 57.33 24.58 2.19
C ARG A 97 57.07 25.46 3.42
N ASP A 98 56.60 24.84 4.49
CA ASP A 98 56.45 25.49 5.78
C ASP A 98 57.83 25.59 6.42
N ASN A 99 58.51 26.71 6.20
CA ASN A 99 59.84 26.96 6.77
C ASN A 99 59.83 26.85 8.31
N LEU A 100 58.70 27.12 8.96
CA LEU A 100 58.53 26.92 10.41
C LEU A 100 58.47 25.44 10.73
N LYS A 101 57.64 24.64 10.05
CA LYS A 101 57.56 23.19 10.26
C LYS A 101 58.86 22.49 9.92
N ILE A 102 59.56 22.90 8.86
CA ILE A 102 60.91 22.42 8.49
C ILE A 102 61.94 22.79 9.55
N ALA A 103 61.92 24.01 10.08
CA ALA A 103 62.79 24.41 11.18
C ALA A 103 62.46 23.67 12.49
N THR A 104 61.18 23.40 12.75
CA THR A 104 60.70 22.66 13.92
C THR A 104 61.05 21.17 13.82
N ASP A 105 60.92 20.57 12.63
CA ASP A 105 61.32 19.19 12.33
C ASP A 105 62.84 19.03 12.32
N GLN A 106 63.60 20.04 11.86
CA GLN A 106 65.06 20.09 11.99
C GLN A 106 65.51 20.24 13.45
N LEU A 107 64.79 21.02 14.27
CA LEU A 107 64.99 21.09 15.73
C LEU A 107 64.62 19.76 16.42
N ASN A 108 63.59 19.06 15.94
CA ASN A 108 63.09 17.81 16.50
C ASN A 108 63.85 16.55 16.00
N ARG A 109 64.74 16.65 15.00
CA ARG A 109 65.61 15.55 14.53
C ARG A 109 66.51 14.94 15.62
N ASN A 110 66.67 15.59 16.77
CA ASN A 110 67.43 15.09 17.92
C ASN A 110 66.64 14.09 18.82
N LYS A 111 65.38 13.79 18.52
CA LYS A 111 64.60 12.76 19.22
C LYS A 111 64.27 11.60 18.28
N VAL A 112 65.29 10.82 17.93
CA VAL A 112 65.10 9.53 17.26
C VAL A 112 64.75 8.48 18.33
N PRO A 113 63.64 7.74 18.21
CA PRO A 113 63.29 6.65 19.13
C PRO A 113 64.36 5.54 19.13
N GLU A 114 64.60 4.94 20.31
CA GLU A 114 65.69 3.99 20.63
C GLU A 114 65.91 2.89 19.56
N TRP A 115 64.85 2.39 18.93
CA TRP A 115 64.91 1.29 17.95
C TRP A 115 65.58 1.70 16.62
N GLN A 116 65.55 2.97 16.23
CA GLN A 116 66.22 3.48 15.03
C GLN A 116 67.72 3.78 15.25
N ARG A 117 68.22 3.81 16.49
CA ARG A 117 69.66 3.95 16.80
C ARG A 117 70.47 2.67 16.54
N ILE A 118 69.84 1.51 16.63
CA ILE A 118 70.54 0.20 16.52
C ILE A 118 70.82 -0.13 15.05
N ALA A 119 69.88 0.17 14.13
CA ALA A 119 70.07 -0.03 12.69
C ALA A 119 71.05 0.97 12.04
N GLY A 120 71.24 2.16 12.63
CA GLY A 120 72.08 3.23 12.08
C GLY A 120 73.57 3.14 12.38
N LYS A 121 74.05 2.20 13.20
CA LYS A 121 75.48 2.07 13.55
C LYS A 121 76.33 1.56 12.39
N ALA A 122 75.81 0.66 11.55
CA ALA A 122 76.53 0.15 10.39
C ALA A 122 76.71 1.19 9.27
N ALA A 123 75.74 2.10 9.09
CA ALA A 123 75.80 3.15 8.07
C ALA A 123 76.75 4.31 8.45
N LYS A 124 76.91 4.58 9.75
CA LYS A 124 77.76 5.69 10.24
C LYS A 124 79.26 5.44 10.11
N GLU A 125 79.74 4.20 10.14
CA GLU A 125 81.17 3.92 9.96
C GLU A 125 81.62 4.13 8.51
N VAL A 126 80.76 3.77 7.54
CA VAL A 126 81.01 4.01 6.12
C VAL A 126 80.99 5.51 5.79
N GLU A 127 80.04 6.25 6.38
CA GLU A 127 79.93 7.71 6.19
C GLU A 127 81.08 8.49 6.84
N LYS A 128 81.60 8.01 7.98
CA LYS A 128 82.75 8.62 8.67
C LYS A 128 84.06 8.41 7.92
N PHE A 129 84.27 7.21 7.34
CA PHE A 129 85.44 6.93 6.49
C PHE A 129 85.43 7.76 5.19
N ALA A 130 84.25 7.95 4.59
CA ALA A 130 84.10 8.81 3.41
C ALA A 130 84.34 10.30 3.72
N LYS A 131 83.90 10.77 4.89
CA LYS A 131 84.12 12.15 5.35
C LYS A 131 85.59 12.45 5.66
N GLU A 132 86.28 11.56 6.37
CA GLU A 132 87.71 11.76 6.67
C GLU A 132 88.58 11.79 5.41
N LYS A 133 88.25 11.00 4.38
CA LYS A 133 88.91 11.07 3.07
C LYS A 133 88.59 12.34 2.29
N ALA A 134 87.34 12.83 2.36
CA ALA A 134 86.93 14.08 1.70
C ALA A 134 87.52 15.32 2.38
N ASP A 135 87.64 15.33 3.70
CA ASP A 135 88.18 16.46 4.47
C ASP A 135 89.70 16.63 4.27
N ILE A 136 90.45 15.53 4.08
CA ILE A 136 91.89 15.61 3.71
C ILE A 136 92.07 16.19 2.30
N VAL A 137 91.21 15.83 1.35
CA VAL A 137 91.23 16.39 -0.01
C VAL A 137 90.82 17.87 -0.01
N LEU A 138 89.83 18.24 0.80
CA LEU A 138 89.38 19.63 0.96
C LEU A 138 90.39 20.51 1.69
N MET A 139 91.11 19.99 2.71
CA MET A 139 92.21 20.72 3.36
C MET A 139 93.37 20.98 2.39
N HIS A 140 93.72 19.99 1.56
CA HIS A 140 94.81 20.13 0.58
C HIS A 140 94.46 21.08 -0.59
N TRP A 141 93.16 21.26 -0.89
CA TRP A 141 92.69 22.29 -1.83
C TRP A 141 92.63 23.68 -1.19
N ARG A 142 92.37 23.75 0.12
CA ARG A 142 92.25 25.00 0.88
C ARG A 142 93.60 25.69 1.13
N ASP A 143 94.66 24.92 1.36
CA ASP A 143 96.04 25.44 1.47
C ASP A 143 96.61 25.91 0.12
N LYS A 144 96.10 25.39 -1.00
CA LYS A 144 96.52 25.82 -2.35
C LYS A 144 95.78 27.06 -2.87
N MET A 145 94.65 27.44 -2.27
CA MET A 145 93.82 28.58 -2.70
C MET A 145 93.78 29.77 -1.72
N GLY A 146 94.50 29.73 -0.60
CA GLY A 146 94.70 30.91 0.26
C GLY A 146 93.44 31.54 0.86
N ILE A 147 92.40 30.76 1.15
CA ILE A 147 91.12 31.26 1.68
C ILE A 147 91.13 31.20 3.22
N ALA A 148 91.47 32.33 3.85
CA ALA A 148 91.34 32.50 5.30
C ALA A 148 89.86 32.64 5.72
N GLN A 149 89.46 31.92 6.77
CA GLN A 149 88.11 31.92 7.31
C GLN A 149 87.88 33.18 8.16
N LYS A 150 87.06 34.11 7.69
CA LYS A 150 86.43 35.10 8.57
C LYS A 150 85.19 34.47 9.17
N GLU A 151 85.29 33.93 10.38
CA GLU A 151 84.11 33.68 11.21
C GLU A 151 83.63 35.03 11.77
N ASN A 152 82.46 35.48 11.33
CA ASN A 152 81.74 36.60 11.93
C ASN A 152 80.85 36.06 13.06
N PRO A 153 81.12 36.31 14.35
CA PRO A 153 80.35 35.74 15.46
C PRO A 153 78.97 36.39 15.71
N ASN A 154 78.41 37.13 14.75
CA ASN A 154 77.26 38.03 15.00
C ASN A 154 76.07 37.90 14.04
N GLN A 155 75.79 36.70 13.52
CA GLN A 155 74.47 36.42 12.93
C GLN A 155 73.49 35.98 14.04
N LYS A 156 72.60 36.88 14.43
CA LYS A 156 71.43 36.55 15.26
C LYS A 156 70.60 35.46 14.56
N PRO A 157 70.07 34.45 15.29
CA PRO A 157 69.29 33.38 14.68
C PRO A 157 67.99 33.97 14.09
N VAL A 158 67.65 33.57 12.87
CA VAL A 158 66.36 33.90 12.25
C VAL A 158 65.26 33.19 13.04
N ILE A 159 64.57 33.93 13.92
CA ILE A 159 63.40 33.43 14.65
C ILE A 159 62.21 33.48 13.69
N LEU A 160 61.83 32.32 13.13
CA LEU A 160 60.58 32.18 12.39
C LEU A 160 59.41 32.28 13.37
N ARG A 161 58.65 33.37 13.30
CA ARG A 161 57.46 33.59 14.12
C ARG A 161 56.28 32.76 13.58
N LYS A 162 55.48 32.16 14.47
CA LYS A 162 54.19 31.56 14.10
C LYS A 162 53.26 32.67 13.56
N ARG A 163 52.79 32.51 12.33
CA ARG A 163 51.99 33.52 11.62
C ARG A 163 50.71 33.85 12.38
N ARG A 164 50.35 35.14 12.50
CA ARG A 164 49.06 35.57 13.07
C ARG A 164 48.00 35.50 11.98
N GLN A 165 47.08 34.54 12.04
CA GLN A 165 45.95 34.45 11.12
C GLN A 165 44.71 35.08 11.78
N ARG A 166 44.36 36.29 11.36
CA ARG A 166 43.16 37.01 11.84
C ARG A 166 41.89 36.60 11.09
N ILE A 167 42.02 36.25 9.82
CA ILE A 167 40.93 35.69 8.99
C ILE A 167 41.22 34.22 8.75
N LYS A 168 40.24 33.37 9.04
CA LYS A 168 40.33 31.92 8.82
C LYS A 168 39.32 31.49 7.75
N ILE A 169 39.74 30.55 6.92
CA ILE A 169 38.86 29.87 5.98
C ILE A 169 38.16 28.77 6.78
N GLU A 170 36.88 28.96 7.11
CA GLU A 170 36.07 27.98 7.86
C GLU A 170 35.40 26.95 6.94
N VAL A 171 35.39 27.23 5.65
CA VAL A 171 34.60 26.55 4.62
C VAL A 171 35.43 25.50 3.87
N ASN A 172 34.83 24.36 3.53
CA ASN A 172 35.50 23.19 2.95
C ASN A 172 35.75 23.32 1.44
N TRP A 173 36.68 24.19 1.08
CA TRP A 173 37.10 24.38 -0.31
C TRP A 173 37.77 23.16 -0.93
N GLU A 174 38.44 22.33 -0.12
CA GLU A 174 39.12 21.11 -0.62
C GLU A 174 38.12 20.11 -1.19
N LEU A 175 37.01 19.86 -0.47
CA LEU A 175 35.93 19.00 -0.95
C LEU A 175 35.24 19.59 -2.17
N PHE A 176 35.02 20.90 -2.20
CA PHE A 176 34.43 21.59 -3.35
C PHE A 176 35.26 21.37 -4.63
N TYR A 177 36.58 21.57 -4.59
CA TYR A 177 37.44 21.39 -5.78
C TYR A 177 37.48 19.93 -6.24
N TYR A 178 37.45 18.96 -5.30
CA TYR A 178 37.37 17.55 -5.64
C TYR A 178 36.05 17.22 -6.35
N ARG A 179 34.92 17.64 -5.76
CA ARG A 179 33.58 17.39 -6.33
C ARG A 179 33.37 18.14 -7.64
N PHE A 180 33.95 19.32 -7.83
CA PHE A 180 33.88 20.07 -9.09
C PHE A 180 34.35 19.27 -10.31
N GLN A 181 35.36 18.41 -10.14
CA GLN A 181 35.95 17.61 -11.21
C GLN A 181 35.11 16.36 -11.57
N LEU A 182 34.20 15.95 -10.69
CA LEU A 182 33.34 14.78 -10.90
C LEU A 182 32.02 15.17 -11.54
N ASP A 183 31.51 14.31 -12.42
CA ASP A 183 30.18 14.47 -12.99
C ASP A 183 29.12 14.13 -11.94
N HIS A 184 28.10 14.99 -11.83
CA HIS A 184 26.97 14.82 -10.92
C HIS A 184 25.66 14.87 -11.70
N ALA A 185 24.80 13.88 -11.46
CA ALA A 185 23.42 13.87 -11.90
C ALA A 185 22.56 13.54 -10.67
N ARG A 186 22.27 14.56 -9.86
CA ARG A 186 21.47 14.48 -8.63
C ARG A 186 20.29 15.43 -8.72
N SER A 187 19.22 15.17 -7.96
CA SER A 187 18.04 16.03 -7.91
C SER A 187 18.37 17.50 -7.61
N ASN A 188 19.41 17.80 -6.83
CA ASN A 188 19.85 19.17 -6.51
C ASN A 188 21.03 19.69 -7.35
N LEU A 189 21.63 18.86 -8.21
CA LEU A 189 22.83 19.22 -8.97
C LEU A 189 22.96 18.43 -10.28
N ILE A 190 22.87 19.15 -11.40
CA ILE A 190 23.32 18.69 -12.71
C ILE A 190 24.67 19.36 -12.98
N TRP A 191 25.73 18.56 -13.05
CA TRP A 191 27.08 19.04 -13.29
C TRP A 191 27.81 18.08 -14.22
N ASN A 192 27.98 18.46 -15.48
CA ASN A 192 28.62 17.67 -16.52
C ASN A 192 29.69 18.48 -17.26
N LEU A 193 30.31 17.89 -18.28
CA LEU A 193 31.31 18.58 -19.10
C LEU A 193 30.75 19.89 -19.71
N LYS A 194 29.51 19.85 -20.22
CA LYS A 194 28.88 20.99 -20.86
C LYS A 194 28.58 22.14 -19.89
N THR A 195 28.07 21.87 -18.69
CA THR A 195 27.85 22.91 -17.66
C THR A 195 29.19 23.51 -17.19
N ARG A 196 30.26 22.72 -17.14
CA ARG A 196 31.62 23.23 -16.84
C ARG A 196 32.14 24.13 -17.95
N GLU A 197 31.94 23.76 -19.21
CA GLU A 197 32.32 24.56 -20.38
C GLU A 197 31.54 25.88 -20.43
N GLU A 198 30.23 25.86 -20.21
CA GLU A 198 29.41 27.10 -20.16
C GLU A 198 29.88 28.04 -19.03
N LEU A 199 30.23 27.51 -17.85
CA LEU A 199 30.83 28.30 -16.78
C LEU A 199 32.18 28.89 -17.19
N ARG A 200 33.02 28.08 -17.86
CA ARG A 200 34.34 28.51 -18.33
C ARG A 200 34.20 29.64 -19.36
N ASP A 201 33.34 29.46 -20.35
CA ASP A 201 33.12 30.41 -21.43
C ASP A 201 32.52 31.71 -20.91
N ALA A 202 31.59 31.64 -19.94
CA ALA A 202 31.04 32.82 -19.28
C ALA A 202 32.12 33.61 -18.52
N LEU A 203 32.98 32.93 -17.74
CA LEU A 203 34.09 33.58 -17.03
C LEU A 203 35.13 34.18 -17.99
N GLU A 204 35.52 33.44 -19.03
CA GLU A 204 36.48 33.92 -20.03
C GLU A 204 35.90 35.06 -20.88
N GLY A 205 34.60 35.03 -21.18
CA GLY A 205 33.88 36.10 -21.86
C GLY A 205 33.84 37.38 -21.04
N GLU A 206 33.44 37.29 -19.78
CA GLU A 206 33.37 38.42 -18.86
C GLU A 206 34.75 39.05 -18.62
N MET A 207 35.78 38.22 -18.40
CA MET A 207 37.15 38.70 -18.23
C MET A 207 37.68 39.41 -19.48
N ARG A 208 37.33 38.92 -20.68
CA ARG A 208 37.69 39.57 -21.94
C ARG A 208 36.96 40.91 -22.10
N ALA A 209 35.65 40.95 -21.86
CA ALA A 209 34.86 42.18 -21.94
C ALA A 209 35.41 43.25 -20.99
N PHE A 210 35.65 42.90 -19.73
CA PHE A 210 36.24 43.81 -18.75
C PHE A 210 37.65 44.29 -19.15
N SER A 211 38.47 43.41 -19.73
CA SER A 211 39.82 43.79 -20.18
C SER A 211 39.78 44.77 -21.35
N VAL A 212 38.87 44.56 -22.31
CA VAL A 212 38.66 45.45 -23.46
C VAL A 212 38.19 46.83 -22.98
N ASP A 213 37.21 46.89 -22.09
CA ASP A 213 36.71 48.16 -21.56
C ASP A 213 37.82 48.90 -20.79
N ARG A 214 38.63 48.18 -20.01
CA ARG A 214 39.77 48.75 -19.29
C ARG A 214 40.86 49.32 -20.22
N GLU A 215 41.09 48.69 -21.38
CA GLU A 215 42.03 49.19 -22.38
C GLU A 215 41.49 50.41 -23.14
N LEU A 216 40.18 50.47 -23.41
CA LEU A 216 39.51 51.60 -24.05
C LEU A 216 39.39 52.83 -23.12
N GLY A 217 39.18 52.61 -21.83
CA GLY A 217 38.98 53.65 -20.81
C GLY A 217 40.26 54.28 -20.23
N SER A 218 41.29 54.53 -21.05
CA SER A 218 42.62 55.00 -20.60
C SER A 218 42.64 56.27 -19.72
N ALA A 219 41.54 57.03 -19.64
CA ALA A 219 41.43 58.25 -18.81
C ALA A 219 40.63 58.09 -17.50
N THR A 220 39.90 56.97 -17.30
CA THR A 220 38.99 56.78 -16.15
C THR A 220 39.23 55.42 -15.49
N VAL A 221 39.21 55.37 -14.15
CA VAL A 221 39.32 54.10 -13.41
C VAL A 221 38.04 53.29 -13.62
N ILE A 222 38.17 52.12 -14.26
CA ILE A 222 37.06 51.19 -14.54
C ILE A 222 37.02 50.10 -13.46
N SER A 223 35.83 49.85 -12.93
CA SER A 223 35.54 48.80 -11.95
C SER A 223 34.69 47.70 -12.57
N TRP A 224 34.96 46.44 -12.21
CA TRP A 224 34.19 45.30 -12.67
C TRP A 224 32.77 45.32 -12.09
N ASN A 225 31.76 45.11 -12.95
CA ASN A 225 30.36 45.00 -12.55
C ASN A 225 30.06 43.59 -12.00
N HIS A 226 30.66 43.28 -10.86
CA HIS A 226 30.42 42.01 -10.17
C HIS A 226 28.98 41.87 -9.67
N GLN A 227 28.19 42.95 -9.63
CA GLN A 227 26.82 42.92 -9.10
C GLN A 227 25.82 42.28 -10.06
N GLU A 228 26.00 42.45 -11.36
CA GLU A 228 25.11 41.90 -12.39
C GLU A 228 25.61 40.58 -12.98
N PHE A 229 26.89 40.24 -12.79
CA PHE A 229 27.43 39.00 -13.34
C PHE A 229 26.74 37.76 -12.76
N GLU A 230 26.15 36.97 -13.66
CA GLU A 230 25.43 35.72 -13.42
C GLU A 230 25.72 34.77 -14.59
N VAL A 231 25.85 33.47 -14.30
CA VAL A 231 26.04 32.45 -15.33
C VAL A 231 24.70 31.81 -15.65
N ARG A 232 24.26 31.95 -16.91
CA ARG A 232 23.07 31.27 -17.42
C ARG A 232 23.48 29.98 -18.12
N TYR A 233 23.04 28.86 -17.57
CA TYR A 233 23.31 27.54 -18.14
C TYR A 233 22.27 27.20 -19.20
N GLU A 234 22.59 27.44 -20.48
CA GLU A 234 21.67 27.19 -21.60
C GLU A 234 21.37 25.70 -21.76
N CYS A 235 22.33 24.82 -21.47
CA CYS A 235 22.11 23.38 -21.50
C CYS A 235 21.06 22.85 -20.51
N LEU A 236 20.70 23.64 -19.49
CA LEU A 236 19.69 23.30 -18.48
C LEU A 236 18.35 23.99 -18.74
N SER A 237 18.20 24.75 -19.82
CA SER A 237 16.97 25.50 -20.12
C SER A 237 15.75 24.61 -20.38
N ASP A 238 15.98 23.40 -20.91
CA ASP A 238 14.94 22.38 -21.12
C ASP A 238 14.58 21.61 -19.84
N GLU A 239 15.41 21.70 -18.79
CA GLU A 239 15.16 21.03 -17.52
C GLU A 239 14.19 21.83 -16.64
N ILE A 240 13.23 21.13 -16.06
CA ILE A 240 12.25 21.76 -15.16
C ILE A 240 12.88 21.88 -13.77
N LYS A 241 13.43 23.05 -13.47
CA LYS A 241 13.92 23.42 -12.15
C LYS A 241 12.81 24.06 -11.30
N ILE A 242 12.59 23.56 -10.10
CA ILE A 242 11.67 24.12 -9.10
C ILE A 242 12.49 24.31 -7.82
N GLY A 243 12.56 25.53 -7.30
CA GLY A 243 13.49 25.86 -6.22
C GLY A 243 14.93 25.51 -6.58
N ASP A 244 15.57 24.70 -5.74
CA ASP A 244 16.93 24.17 -5.94
C ASP A 244 16.97 22.77 -6.59
N TYR A 245 15.83 22.22 -7.01
CA TYR A 245 15.72 20.83 -7.47
C TYR A 245 15.27 20.70 -8.93
N TYR A 246 15.83 19.72 -9.64
CA TYR A 246 15.47 19.31 -11.00
C TYR A 246 14.44 18.19 -10.94
N LEU A 247 13.25 18.46 -11.49
CA LEU A 247 12.09 17.58 -11.37
C LEU A 247 12.36 16.19 -11.96
N ARG A 248 13.02 16.11 -13.12
CA ARG A 248 13.31 14.83 -13.80
C ARG A 248 14.14 13.91 -12.91
N LEU A 249 15.26 14.41 -12.39
CA LEU A 249 16.15 13.64 -11.53
C LEU A 249 15.50 13.31 -10.18
N LEU A 250 14.67 14.20 -9.63
CA LEU A 250 13.90 13.91 -8.43
C LEU A 250 12.90 12.74 -8.63
N LEU A 251 12.37 12.58 -9.85
CA LEU A 251 11.46 11.50 -10.20
C LEU A 251 12.18 10.19 -10.54
N GLU A 252 13.45 10.26 -10.98
CA GLU A 252 14.30 9.12 -11.31
C GLU A 252 15.06 8.56 -10.10
N GLU A 253 15.22 9.33 -9.01
CA GLU A 253 15.84 8.87 -7.76
C GLU A 253 14.99 7.77 -7.09
N ASP A 254 15.57 6.57 -6.94
CA ASP A 254 14.93 5.43 -6.27
C ASP A 254 14.54 5.77 -4.82
N GLU A 255 13.40 5.24 -4.35
CA GLU A 255 12.92 5.44 -2.96
C GLU A 255 13.93 4.96 -1.89
N ASN A 256 14.91 4.13 -2.26
CA ASN A 256 15.88 3.48 -1.38
C ASN A 256 17.22 4.21 -1.18
N GLU A 257 17.52 5.27 -1.95
CA GLU A 257 18.73 6.05 -1.68
C GLU A 257 18.48 7.04 -0.53
N GLU A 258 19.01 6.73 0.67
CA GLU A 258 19.09 7.64 1.83
C GLU A 258 19.92 8.92 1.56
N SER A 259 20.38 9.12 0.33
CA SER A 259 21.35 10.15 -0.03
C SER A 259 20.65 11.38 -0.61
N ASN A 260 20.10 12.21 0.28
CA ASN A 260 20.03 13.68 0.24
C ASN A 260 18.72 14.14 0.92
N ALA A 261 18.83 14.59 2.18
CA ALA A 261 17.74 15.26 2.86
C ALA A 261 17.26 16.45 2.01
N ILE A 262 15.98 16.45 1.63
CA ILE A 262 15.35 17.60 0.97
C ILE A 262 15.46 18.77 1.94
N LYS A 263 16.34 19.73 1.66
CA LYS A 263 16.56 20.89 2.51
C LYS A 263 15.37 21.83 2.36
N ARG A 264 14.85 22.33 3.48
CA ARG A 264 13.66 23.21 3.52
C ARG A 264 12.46 22.58 2.81
N SER A 265 12.18 21.33 3.15
CA SER A 265 11.08 20.50 2.63
C SER A 265 9.75 21.25 2.52
N TYR A 266 9.39 22.07 3.52
CA TYR A 266 8.18 22.89 3.52
C TYR A 266 8.16 23.98 2.43
N GLU A 267 9.25 24.74 2.27
CA GLU A 267 9.36 25.79 1.25
C GLU A 267 9.29 25.17 -0.15
N PHE A 268 10.07 24.12 -0.38
CA PHE A 268 10.11 23.41 -1.67
C PHE A 268 8.76 22.78 -2.02
N PHE A 269 8.08 22.17 -1.05
CA PHE A 269 6.74 21.61 -1.25
C PHE A 269 5.73 22.68 -1.66
N ASN A 270 5.77 23.87 -1.04
CA ASN A 270 4.91 24.99 -1.41
C ASN A 270 5.23 25.52 -2.81
N GLU A 271 6.51 25.64 -3.18
CA GLU A 271 6.91 26.04 -4.54
C GLU A 271 6.43 25.04 -5.60
N LEU A 272 6.56 23.73 -5.33
CA LEU A 272 6.01 22.67 -6.18
C LEU A 272 4.50 22.79 -6.32
N TYR A 273 3.80 23.04 -5.21
CA TYR A 273 2.35 23.19 -5.20
C TYR A 273 1.90 24.45 -5.96
N HIS A 274 2.60 25.58 -5.79
CA HIS A 274 2.35 26.79 -6.57
C HIS A 274 2.54 26.55 -8.07
N ARG A 275 3.61 25.85 -8.46
CA ARG A 275 3.83 25.49 -9.87
C ARG A 275 2.73 24.59 -10.41
N PHE A 276 2.26 23.62 -9.62
CA PHE A 276 1.13 22.77 -9.96
C PHE A 276 -0.14 23.58 -10.23
N LEU A 277 -0.46 24.57 -9.39
CA LEU A 277 -1.64 25.43 -9.55
C LEU A 277 -1.59 26.30 -10.81
N LEU A 278 -0.40 26.79 -11.18
CA LEU A 278 -0.21 27.68 -12.33
C LEU A 278 -0.19 26.96 -13.68
N THR A 279 0.01 25.64 -13.69
CA THR A 279 0.26 24.91 -14.94
C THR A 279 -1.03 24.45 -15.61
N PRO A 280 -1.33 24.82 -16.86
CA PRO A 280 -2.54 24.36 -17.55
C PRO A 280 -2.37 22.97 -18.21
N LYS A 281 -1.14 22.56 -18.54
CA LYS A 281 -0.84 21.30 -19.25
C LYS A 281 -0.97 20.10 -18.30
N VAL A 282 -1.79 19.12 -18.67
CA VAL A 282 -2.06 17.91 -17.85
C VAL A 282 -0.78 17.11 -17.57
N THR A 283 0.08 16.91 -18.57
CA THR A 283 1.35 16.17 -18.40
C THR A 283 2.23 16.78 -17.32
N MET A 284 2.39 18.11 -17.35
CA MET A 284 3.16 18.84 -16.34
C MET A 284 2.48 18.82 -14.97
N LYS A 285 1.15 18.94 -14.90
CA LYS A 285 0.42 18.76 -13.63
C LYS A 285 0.68 17.39 -13.02
N CYS A 286 0.64 16.33 -13.83
CA CYS A 286 0.89 14.96 -13.40
C CYS A 286 2.33 14.76 -12.89
N LEU A 287 3.33 15.38 -13.53
CA LEU A 287 4.72 15.38 -13.04
C LEU A 287 4.85 16.11 -11.69
N CYS A 288 4.21 17.27 -11.55
CA CYS A 288 4.18 18.00 -10.28
C CYS A 288 3.47 17.19 -9.18
N LEU A 289 2.34 16.54 -9.47
CA LEU A 289 1.64 15.68 -8.52
C LEU A 289 2.50 14.48 -8.08
N GLN A 290 3.23 13.87 -9.01
CA GLN A 290 4.15 12.79 -8.68
C GLN A 290 5.26 13.28 -7.74
N ALA A 291 5.87 14.43 -8.02
CA ALA A 291 6.87 15.01 -7.15
C ALA A 291 6.30 15.41 -5.78
N LEU A 292 5.11 16.01 -5.74
CA LEU A 292 4.42 16.31 -4.48
C LEU A 292 4.19 15.05 -3.64
N ALA A 293 3.83 13.93 -4.27
CA ALA A 293 3.67 12.65 -3.58
C ALA A 293 4.98 12.11 -3.02
N ILE A 294 6.09 12.22 -3.75
CA ILE A 294 7.42 11.78 -3.30
C ILE A 294 7.89 12.66 -2.13
N VAL A 295 7.86 13.99 -2.30
CA VAL A 295 8.32 14.95 -1.29
C VAL A 295 7.49 14.84 -0.01
N TYR A 296 6.16 14.78 -0.12
CA TYR A 296 5.30 14.59 1.04
C TYR A 296 5.53 13.22 1.68
N GLY A 297 5.67 12.16 0.89
CA GLY A 297 5.94 10.82 1.40
C GLY A 297 7.22 10.73 2.25
N LYS A 298 8.29 11.43 1.84
CA LYS A 298 9.57 11.48 2.57
C LYS A 298 9.55 12.44 3.77
N CYS A 299 8.84 13.56 3.68
CA CYS A 299 8.93 14.68 4.63
C CYS A 299 7.59 15.06 5.30
N TYR A 300 6.61 14.16 5.39
CA TYR A 300 5.27 14.49 5.92
C TYR A 300 5.27 14.99 7.38
N GLU A 301 6.25 14.56 8.19
CA GLU A 301 6.39 14.99 9.58
C GLU A 301 6.81 16.45 9.70
N GLU A 302 7.73 16.90 8.84
CA GLU A 302 8.20 18.29 8.79
C GLU A 302 7.16 19.22 8.14
N ILE A 303 6.53 18.77 7.06
CA ILE A 303 5.52 19.56 6.33
C ILE A 303 4.22 19.68 7.16
N GLY A 304 3.83 18.61 7.83
CA GLY A 304 2.61 18.56 8.62
C GLY A 304 1.33 18.49 7.78
N PRO A 305 0.18 18.95 8.31
CA PRO A 305 -1.10 18.85 7.63
C PRO A 305 -1.18 19.77 6.41
N PHE A 306 -1.77 19.28 5.34
CA PHE A 306 -1.93 20.01 4.09
C PHE A 306 -3.30 20.68 4.04
N THR A 307 -3.33 22.02 3.95
CA THR A 307 -4.58 22.80 4.00
C THR A 307 -5.48 22.55 2.80
N ASP A 308 -4.91 22.29 1.63
CA ASP A 308 -5.65 22.14 0.37
C ASP A 308 -6.02 20.69 0.05
N THR A 309 -6.01 19.79 1.03
CA THR A 309 -6.48 18.39 0.84
C THR A 309 -7.90 18.34 0.26
N LYS A 310 -8.80 19.25 0.69
CA LYS A 310 -10.17 19.33 0.13
C LYS A 310 -10.16 19.65 -1.36
N TYR A 311 -9.27 20.55 -1.78
CA TYR A 311 -9.13 20.94 -3.17
C TYR A 311 -8.66 19.76 -4.03
N ILE A 312 -7.69 18.98 -3.55
CA ILE A 312 -7.21 17.76 -4.22
C ILE A 312 -8.33 16.72 -4.37
N VAL A 313 -9.13 16.49 -3.32
CA VAL A 313 -10.31 15.59 -3.42
C VAL A 313 -11.33 16.11 -4.43
N GLY A 314 -11.59 17.42 -4.44
CA GLY A 314 -12.46 18.04 -5.43
C GLY A 314 -11.91 17.98 -6.86
N MET A 315 -10.59 18.01 -7.03
CA MET A 315 -9.95 17.77 -8.34
C MET A 315 -10.15 16.32 -8.79
N LEU A 316 -10.01 15.34 -7.89
CA LEU A 316 -10.26 13.93 -8.21
C LEU A 316 -11.70 13.70 -8.70
N ASP A 317 -12.68 14.36 -8.07
CA ASP A 317 -14.08 14.27 -8.49
C ASP A 317 -14.32 14.86 -9.90
N ARG A 318 -13.66 15.97 -10.23
CA ARG A 318 -13.84 16.67 -11.51
C ARG A 318 -12.95 16.18 -12.65
N CYS A 319 -11.82 15.53 -12.35
CA CYS A 319 -10.86 15.13 -13.38
C CYS A 319 -11.45 14.11 -14.34
N THR A 320 -11.04 14.17 -15.60
CA THR A 320 -11.50 13.28 -16.68
C THR A 320 -10.34 12.59 -17.38
N ASP A 321 -9.11 12.74 -16.88
CA ASP A 321 -7.92 12.12 -17.42
C ASP A 321 -7.44 10.99 -16.50
N LYS A 322 -7.17 9.82 -17.07
CA LYS A 322 -6.77 8.62 -16.30
C LYS A 322 -5.40 8.77 -15.65
N LEU A 323 -4.47 9.50 -16.29
CA LEU A 323 -3.16 9.78 -15.73
C LEU A 323 -3.31 10.72 -14.52
N GLU A 324 -4.08 11.80 -14.67
CA GLU A 324 -4.34 12.75 -13.58
C GLU A 324 -5.02 12.06 -12.39
N ARG A 325 -6.03 11.23 -12.65
CA ARG A 325 -6.72 10.42 -11.63
C ARG A 325 -5.74 9.61 -10.79
N ASP A 326 -4.89 8.83 -11.44
CA ASP A 326 -3.97 7.91 -10.78
C ASP A 326 -2.94 8.69 -9.95
N ARG A 327 -2.42 9.80 -10.48
CA ARG A 327 -1.48 10.67 -9.75
C ARG A 327 -2.13 11.36 -8.55
N LEU A 328 -3.38 11.82 -8.67
CA LEU A 328 -4.13 12.39 -7.54
C LEU A 328 -4.36 11.36 -6.43
N ILE A 329 -4.67 10.11 -6.78
CA ILE A 329 -4.88 9.03 -5.79
C ILE A 329 -3.57 8.66 -5.11
N LEU A 330 -2.46 8.55 -5.86
CA LEU A 330 -1.13 8.34 -5.29
C LEU A 330 -0.74 9.46 -4.33
N PHE A 331 -1.03 10.72 -4.67
CA PHE A 331 -0.78 11.83 -3.78
C PHE A 331 -1.68 11.80 -2.53
N LEU A 332 -2.97 11.53 -2.69
CA LEU A 332 -3.89 11.36 -1.55
C LEU A 332 -3.46 10.21 -0.63
N ASN A 333 -2.93 9.11 -1.18
CA ASN A 333 -2.37 8.01 -0.41
C ASN A 333 -1.18 8.44 0.47
N LYS A 334 -0.37 9.40 0.02
CA LYS A 334 0.71 9.97 0.84
C LYS A 334 0.17 11.03 1.82
N LEU A 335 -0.82 11.83 1.42
CA LEU A 335 -1.45 12.82 2.31
C LEU A 335 -2.12 12.18 3.54
N ILE A 336 -2.70 10.98 3.40
CA ILE A 336 -3.37 10.29 4.51
C ILE A 336 -2.40 9.77 5.60
N LEU A 337 -1.08 9.81 5.37
CA LEU A 337 -0.08 9.52 6.42
C LEU A 337 -0.26 10.45 7.63
N ASN A 338 -0.79 11.66 7.41
CA ASN A 338 -1.16 12.58 8.48
C ASN A 338 -2.66 12.47 8.81
N THR A 339 -2.98 12.19 10.08
CA THR A 339 -4.35 11.98 10.57
C THR A 339 -5.26 13.20 10.38
N LYS A 340 -4.72 14.43 10.35
CA LYS A 340 -5.52 15.64 10.09
C LYS A 340 -6.03 15.67 8.65
N ASN A 341 -5.21 15.28 7.68
CA ASN A 341 -5.61 15.23 6.28
C ASN A 341 -6.70 14.17 6.04
N VAL A 342 -6.65 13.05 6.78
CA VAL A 342 -7.70 12.01 6.74
C VAL A 342 -9.07 12.61 7.08
N LYS A 343 -9.14 13.51 8.06
CA LYS A 343 -10.37 14.24 8.39
C LYS A 343 -10.85 15.10 7.23
N GLU A 344 -9.94 15.84 6.58
CA GLU A 344 -10.28 16.68 5.43
C GLU A 344 -10.77 15.86 4.22
N VAL A 345 -10.19 14.67 3.99
CA VAL A 345 -10.65 13.72 2.96
C VAL A 345 -12.08 13.24 3.28
N MET A 346 -12.36 12.87 4.54
CA MET A 346 -13.71 12.47 4.95
C MET A 346 -14.73 13.60 4.82
N ASP A 347 -14.35 14.82 5.21
CA ASP A 347 -15.24 15.99 5.18
C ASP A 347 -15.56 16.45 3.75
N SER A 348 -14.72 16.08 2.77
CA SER A 348 -14.88 16.42 1.34
C SER A 348 -15.52 15.29 0.52
N ASN A 349 -16.22 14.35 1.16
CA ASN A 349 -16.85 13.19 0.51
C ASN A 349 -15.85 12.25 -0.21
N GLY A 350 -14.57 12.29 0.16
CA GLY A 350 -13.51 11.52 -0.47
C GLY A 350 -13.73 10.00 -0.38
N VAL A 351 -14.28 9.51 0.74
CA VAL A 351 -14.58 8.08 0.92
C VAL A 351 -15.55 7.57 -0.16
N ARG A 352 -16.58 8.34 -0.49
CA ARG A 352 -17.54 7.97 -1.55
C ARG A 352 -16.88 7.97 -2.92
N ILE A 353 -16.09 9.00 -3.24
CA ILE A 353 -15.34 9.08 -4.51
C ILE A 353 -14.39 7.89 -4.67
N LEU A 354 -13.70 7.52 -3.59
CA LEU A 354 -12.83 6.34 -3.56
C LEU A 354 -13.61 5.05 -3.80
N VAL A 355 -14.76 4.86 -3.16
CA VAL A 355 -15.61 3.67 -3.38
C VAL A 355 -16.18 3.63 -4.79
N ASP A 356 -16.54 4.79 -5.35
CA ASP A 356 -17.00 4.90 -6.73
C ASP A 356 -15.96 4.39 -7.73
N LEU A 357 -14.68 4.67 -7.48
CA LEU A 357 -13.55 4.14 -8.26
C LEU A 357 -13.29 2.65 -8.02
N LEU A 358 -13.51 2.13 -6.81
CA LEU A 358 -13.39 0.70 -6.52
C LEU A 358 -14.27 -0.15 -7.43
N THR A 359 -15.48 0.33 -7.75
CA THR A 359 -16.42 -0.41 -8.60
C THR A 359 -15.88 -0.74 -9.99
N LEU A 360 -14.88 0.01 -10.48
CA LEU A 360 -14.22 -0.24 -11.77
C LEU A 360 -13.44 -1.56 -11.80
N ALA A 361 -13.07 -2.13 -10.65
CA ALA A 361 -12.40 -3.43 -10.57
C ALA A 361 -13.19 -4.57 -11.22
N HIS A 362 -14.53 -4.45 -11.31
CA HIS A 362 -15.41 -5.41 -11.98
C HIS A 362 -15.23 -5.45 -13.51
N LEU A 363 -14.60 -4.43 -14.10
CA LEU A 363 -14.41 -4.29 -15.54
C LEU A 363 -13.01 -4.76 -16.00
N HIS A 364 -12.19 -5.30 -15.10
CA HIS A 364 -10.84 -5.74 -15.41
C HIS A 364 -10.88 -6.98 -16.35
N THR A 365 -10.43 -6.81 -17.59
CA THR A 365 -10.56 -7.80 -18.68
C THR A 365 -9.56 -8.96 -18.62
N ASN A 366 -8.42 -8.81 -17.94
CA ASN A 366 -7.34 -9.81 -17.95
C ASN A 366 -7.52 -10.95 -16.91
N ARG A 367 -8.69 -11.02 -16.26
CA ARG A 367 -8.93 -11.94 -15.16
C ARG A 367 -9.61 -13.22 -15.62
N ALA A 368 -9.12 -14.37 -15.13
CA ALA A 368 -9.83 -15.63 -15.25
C ALA A 368 -11.13 -15.58 -14.43
N THR A 369 -12.29 -15.57 -15.08
CA THR A 369 -13.59 -15.64 -14.40
C THR A 369 -13.91 -17.07 -13.99
N VAL A 370 -14.25 -17.31 -12.73
CA VAL A 370 -14.72 -18.63 -12.28
C VAL A 370 -16.03 -18.98 -12.98
N PRO A 371 -16.15 -20.15 -13.64
CA PRO A 371 -17.38 -20.52 -14.32
C PRO A 371 -18.51 -20.80 -13.33
N LEU A 372 -19.40 -19.81 -13.11
CA LEU A 372 -20.67 -19.99 -12.41
C LEU A 372 -21.62 -20.74 -13.35
N GLN A 373 -22.21 -21.88 -12.99
CA GLN A 373 -22.92 -22.86 -13.86
C GLN A 373 -23.73 -22.34 -15.08
N SER A 374 -24.23 -21.10 -15.09
CA SER A 374 -24.61 -20.40 -16.33
C SER A 374 -23.51 -20.31 -17.41
N ASN A 375 -22.25 -20.57 -17.04
CA ASN A 375 -21.02 -20.54 -17.85
C ASN A 375 -20.68 -21.93 -18.42
N VAL A 376 -21.44 -23.00 -18.09
CA VAL A 376 -21.08 -24.38 -18.42
C VAL A 376 -21.99 -25.00 -19.49
N LEU A 377 -23.18 -24.43 -19.74
CA LEU A 377 -24.02 -24.82 -20.87
C LEU A 377 -23.64 -23.98 -22.11
N GLU A 378 -22.71 -24.52 -22.90
CA GLU A 378 -22.43 -24.15 -24.29
C GLU A 378 -22.11 -22.67 -24.57
N ALA A 379 -20.86 -22.24 -24.35
CA ALA A 379 -20.33 -21.07 -25.03
C ALA A 379 -19.12 -21.49 -25.87
N SER A 380 -19.29 -21.52 -27.19
CA SER A 380 -18.16 -21.51 -28.14
C SER A 380 -17.27 -20.30 -27.83
N PRO A 381 -15.93 -20.35 -27.99
CA PRO A 381 -15.05 -19.20 -27.77
C PRO A 381 -15.45 -17.93 -28.55
N ASP A 382 -16.25 -18.06 -29.61
CA ASP A 382 -16.80 -16.96 -30.41
C ASP A 382 -18.16 -16.41 -29.92
N MET A 383 -18.81 -17.04 -28.94
CA MET A 383 -20.13 -16.62 -28.46
C MET A 383 -20.00 -15.51 -27.41
N LYS A 384 -19.99 -14.26 -27.88
CA LYS A 384 -20.10 -13.07 -27.02
C LYS A 384 -21.42 -13.15 -26.25
N ARG A 385 -21.35 -13.17 -24.92
CA ARG A 385 -22.55 -13.09 -24.07
C ARG A 385 -23.29 -11.80 -24.33
N GLU A 386 -24.61 -11.88 -24.54
CA GLU A 386 -25.46 -10.70 -24.49
C GLU A 386 -25.36 -10.09 -23.08
N SER A 387 -24.78 -8.89 -23.03
CA SER A 387 -24.66 -8.12 -21.80
C SER A 387 -26.05 -7.69 -21.33
N GLU A 388 -26.36 -7.86 -20.04
CA GLU A 388 -27.69 -7.53 -19.52
C GLU A 388 -28.02 -6.05 -19.74
N LYS A 389 -29.26 -5.78 -20.13
CA LYS A 389 -29.72 -4.43 -20.46
C LYS A 389 -30.16 -3.71 -19.19
N GLU A 390 -29.29 -2.84 -18.66
CA GLU A 390 -29.49 -2.13 -17.39
C GLU A 390 -29.66 -0.62 -17.57
N TRP A 391 -29.11 -0.04 -18.66
CA TRP A 391 -28.98 1.39 -18.82
C TRP A 391 -30.15 2.03 -19.54
N TYR A 392 -30.61 3.16 -19.05
CA TYR A 392 -31.57 4.03 -19.70
C TYR A 392 -30.93 5.40 -19.91
N PHE A 393 -31.23 6.07 -21.02
CA PHE A 393 -30.81 7.45 -21.25
C PHE A 393 -31.95 8.32 -21.79
N GLY A 394 -31.86 9.62 -21.55
CA GLY A 394 -32.86 10.60 -21.95
C GLY A 394 -32.34 12.03 -21.90
N ASN A 395 -32.84 12.89 -22.81
CA ASN A 395 -32.48 14.30 -22.84
C ASN A 395 -33.38 15.17 -21.92
N ALA A 396 -34.55 14.64 -21.51
CA ALA A 396 -35.49 15.26 -20.57
C ALA A 396 -36.11 14.20 -19.64
N ASP A 397 -36.58 14.59 -18.44
CA ASP A 397 -37.05 13.68 -17.38
C ASP A 397 -38.23 12.76 -17.76
N LYS A 398 -38.89 13.00 -18.90
CA LYS A 398 -40.00 12.19 -19.41
C LYS A 398 -39.65 11.29 -20.60
N GLU A 399 -38.46 11.43 -21.20
CA GLU A 399 -38.01 10.56 -22.29
C GLU A 399 -37.12 9.46 -21.73
N ARG A 400 -37.67 8.25 -21.58
CA ARG A 400 -36.92 7.07 -21.16
C ARG A 400 -36.66 6.18 -22.37
N ARG A 401 -35.42 6.18 -22.89
CA ARG A 401 -34.96 5.21 -23.90
C ARG A 401 -34.20 4.10 -23.20
N GLY A 402 -34.51 2.84 -23.51
CA GLY A 402 -33.88 1.65 -22.94
C GLY A 402 -34.88 0.60 -22.47
N PRO A 403 -34.43 -0.50 -21.84
CA PRO A 403 -33.07 -0.71 -21.36
C PRO A 403 -32.07 -1.04 -22.47
N PHE A 404 -30.81 -0.61 -22.29
CA PHE A 404 -29.67 -0.90 -23.15
C PHE A 404 -28.54 -1.55 -22.36
N SER A 405 -27.71 -2.33 -23.04
CA SER A 405 -26.50 -2.92 -22.45
C SER A 405 -25.36 -1.90 -22.39
N PHE A 406 -24.29 -2.21 -21.65
CA PHE A 406 -23.12 -1.35 -21.59
C PHE A 406 -22.39 -1.23 -22.93
N GLU A 407 -22.39 -2.29 -23.74
CA GLU A 407 -21.80 -2.29 -25.09
C GLU A 407 -22.60 -1.38 -26.04
N GLU A 408 -23.93 -1.45 -26.01
CA GLU A 408 -24.80 -0.54 -26.77
C GLU A 408 -24.56 0.93 -26.35
N MET A 409 -24.31 1.19 -25.05
CA MET A 409 -23.93 2.54 -24.57
C MET A 409 -22.56 3.00 -25.10
N GLN A 410 -21.61 2.09 -25.32
CA GLN A 410 -20.32 2.41 -25.97
C GLN A 410 -20.51 2.80 -27.43
N GLU A 411 -21.39 2.09 -28.15
CA GLU A 411 -21.74 2.40 -29.54
C GLU A 411 -22.47 3.75 -29.66
N PHE A 412 -23.40 4.05 -28.76
CA PHE A 412 -24.08 5.34 -28.75
C PHE A 412 -23.13 6.51 -28.44
N TRP A 413 -22.05 6.27 -27.70
CA TRP A 413 -21.00 7.25 -27.50
C TRP A 413 -20.16 7.47 -28.77
N SER A 414 -19.71 6.38 -29.43
CA SER A 414 -18.91 6.48 -30.65
C SER A 414 -19.66 7.10 -31.82
N THR A 415 -20.97 6.88 -31.90
CA THR A 415 -21.86 7.48 -32.91
C THR A 415 -22.33 8.91 -32.56
N GLY A 416 -21.98 9.43 -31.38
CA GLY A 416 -22.32 10.79 -30.94
C GLY A 416 -23.77 10.99 -30.48
N VAL A 417 -24.53 9.91 -30.28
CA VAL A 417 -25.89 9.96 -29.70
C VAL A 417 -25.83 10.34 -28.22
N LEU A 418 -24.82 9.84 -27.50
CA LEU A 418 -24.56 10.21 -26.11
C LEU A 418 -23.55 11.36 -26.04
N THR A 419 -23.88 12.35 -25.23
CA THR A 419 -22.99 13.45 -24.82
C THR A 419 -22.72 13.40 -23.32
N ALA A 420 -21.68 14.09 -22.84
CA ALA A 420 -21.31 14.16 -21.41
C ALA A 420 -22.46 14.65 -20.49
N LYS A 421 -23.41 15.43 -21.04
CA LYS A 421 -24.55 16.01 -20.32
C LYS A 421 -25.81 15.13 -20.36
N THR A 422 -25.85 14.11 -21.19
CA THR A 422 -27.00 13.19 -21.31
C THR A 422 -27.31 12.59 -19.96
N ARG A 423 -28.59 12.58 -19.57
CA ARG A 423 -29.00 11.94 -18.32
C ARG A 423 -29.14 10.45 -18.53
N CYS A 424 -28.47 9.67 -17.69
CA CYS A 424 -28.56 8.23 -17.66
C CYS A 424 -29.10 7.76 -16.30
N TRP A 425 -29.75 6.60 -16.30
CA TRP A 425 -30.27 5.95 -15.11
C TRP A 425 -30.18 4.43 -15.26
N ALA A 426 -29.95 3.75 -14.14
CA ALA A 426 -29.98 2.29 -14.05
C ALA A 426 -30.65 1.88 -12.73
N GLN A 427 -31.11 0.64 -12.64
CA GLN A 427 -31.75 0.14 -11.44
C GLN A 427 -30.77 0.17 -10.25
N GLY A 428 -31.22 0.72 -9.12
CA GLY A 428 -30.38 0.90 -7.91
C GLY A 428 -29.73 2.28 -7.78
N MET A 429 -29.89 3.17 -8.78
CA MET A 429 -29.50 4.57 -8.66
C MET A 429 -30.61 5.42 -8.00
N ASP A 430 -30.22 6.39 -7.17
CA ASP A 430 -31.13 7.33 -6.49
C ASP A 430 -31.98 8.20 -7.45
N GLY A 431 -31.57 8.30 -8.71
CA GLY A 431 -32.24 9.10 -9.74
C GLY A 431 -31.38 9.28 -10.98
N TRP A 432 -31.94 9.96 -11.99
CA TRP A 432 -31.25 10.29 -13.24
C TRP A 432 -30.04 11.18 -12.97
N ARG A 433 -28.88 10.82 -13.52
CA ARG A 433 -27.63 11.59 -13.38
C ARG A 433 -26.99 11.85 -14.74
N PRO A 434 -26.29 12.98 -14.93
CA PRO A 434 -25.55 13.20 -16.17
C PRO A 434 -24.44 12.17 -16.31
N LEU A 435 -24.15 11.73 -17.54
CA LEU A 435 -23.16 10.70 -17.87
C LEU A 435 -21.80 10.96 -17.20
N GLN A 436 -21.32 12.21 -17.23
CA GLN A 436 -20.06 12.61 -16.60
C GLN A 436 -20.00 12.42 -15.07
N ALA A 437 -21.14 12.31 -14.39
CA ALA A 437 -21.23 12.10 -12.94
C ALA A 437 -21.39 10.63 -12.56
N ILE A 438 -21.49 9.72 -13.54
CA ILE A 438 -21.63 8.29 -13.31
C ILE A 438 -20.24 7.65 -13.47
N PRO A 439 -19.62 7.09 -12.41
CA PRO A 439 -18.23 6.65 -12.43
C PRO A 439 -17.90 5.70 -13.59
N GLN A 440 -18.69 4.65 -13.78
CA GLN A 440 -18.49 3.68 -14.87
C GLN A 440 -18.49 4.37 -16.25
N LEU A 441 -19.52 5.15 -16.57
CA LEU A 441 -19.62 5.81 -17.88
C LEU A 441 -18.55 6.90 -18.05
N LYS A 442 -18.24 7.65 -16.98
CA LYS A 442 -17.19 8.66 -16.97
C LYS A 442 -15.84 8.06 -17.32
N TRP A 443 -15.44 6.98 -16.65
CA TRP A 443 -14.10 6.40 -16.79
C TRP A 443 -13.93 5.48 -18.00
N CYS A 444 -15.03 4.93 -18.52
CA CYS A 444 -14.97 4.05 -19.68
C CYS A 444 -15.27 4.75 -21.02
N LEU A 445 -16.15 5.76 -21.04
CA LEU A 445 -16.56 6.44 -22.28
C LEU A 445 -15.88 7.80 -22.45
N LEU A 446 -15.92 8.62 -21.41
CA LEU A 446 -15.51 10.02 -21.47
C LEU A 446 -14.02 10.23 -21.18
N ALA A 447 -13.42 9.40 -20.33
CA ALA A 447 -12.08 9.63 -19.84
C ALA A 447 -10.99 9.43 -20.90
N THR A 448 -10.02 10.34 -20.90
CA THR A 448 -8.87 10.35 -21.81
C THR A 448 -7.59 9.94 -21.09
N GLY A 449 -6.50 9.77 -21.85
CA GLY A 449 -5.18 9.51 -21.29
C GLY A 449 -4.92 8.04 -20.97
N GLN A 450 -3.65 7.72 -20.73
CA GLN A 450 -3.19 6.38 -20.37
C GLN A 450 -3.12 6.26 -18.85
N ALA A 451 -3.75 5.23 -18.30
CA ALA A 451 -3.67 4.93 -16.87
C ALA A 451 -2.26 4.47 -16.49
N VAL A 452 -1.82 4.82 -15.28
CA VAL A 452 -0.57 4.31 -14.68
C VAL A 452 -0.82 2.93 -14.07
N MET A 453 -2.01 2.74 -13.48
CA MET A 453 -2.41 1.52 -12.79
C MET A 453 -3.56 0.84 -13.54
N ASN A 454 -3.61 -0.49 -13.50
CA ASN A 454 -4.81 -1.22 -13.93
C ASN A 454 -5.94 -1.06 -12.89
N GLU A 455 -7.15 -1.52 -13.21
CA GLU A 455 -8.32 -1.39 -12.35
C GLU A 455 -8.18 -2.16 -11.01
N SER A 456 -7.47 -3.29 -11.00
CA SER A 456 -7.19 -4.07 -9.78
C SER A 456 -6.20 -3.35 -8.84
N ASP A 457 -5.12 -2.81 -9.39
CA ASP A 457 -4.06 -2.12 -8.64
C ASP A 457 -4.61 -0.81 -8.06
N LEU A 458 -5.40 -0.09 -8.85
CA LEU A 458 -6.16 1.07 -8.41
C LEU A 458 -7.06 0.70 -7.22
N ALA A 459 -7.83 -0.39 -7.34
CA ALA A 459 -8.72 -0.80 -6.28
C ALA A 459 -7.96 -1.27 -5.03
N THR A 460 -6.83 -1.95 -5.20
CA THR A 460 -5.95 -2.38 -4.12
C THR A 460 -5.39 -1.18 -3.36
N LEU A 461 -4.89 -0.17 -4.07
CA LEU A 461 -4.38 1.07 -3.47
C LEU A 461 -5.47 1.77 -2.65
N ILE A 462 -6.69 1.88 -3.20
CA ILE A 462 -7.82 2.50 -2.51
C ILE A 462 -8.24 1.70 -1.27
N LEU A 463 -8.31 0.36 -1.36
CA LEU A 463 -8.62 -0.47 -0.19
C LEU A 463 -7.56 -0.32 0.90
N ASN A 464 -6.27 -0.26 0.53
CA ASN A 464 -5.19 0.03 1.49
C ASN A 464 -5.36 1.40 2.14
N MET A 465 -5.73 2.43 1.37
CA MET A 465 -6.06 3.75 1.93
C MET A 465 -7.20 3.66 2.94
N LEU A 466 -8.29 2.94 2.63
CA LEU A 466 -9.42 2.75 3.55
C LEU A 466 -9.02 1.98 4.82
N ILE A 467 -8.15 0.97 4.71
CA ILE A 467 -7.59 0.23 5.86
C ILE A 467 -6.80 1.19 6.77
N THR A 468 -5.88 1.97 6.19
CA THR A 468 -5.07 2.96 6.93
C THR A 468 -5.95 4.02 7.59
N MET A 469 -6.95 4.55 6.88
CA MET A 469 -7.90 5.49 7.46
C MET A 469 -8.72 4.87 8.61
N CYS A 470 -9.09 3.59 8.52
CA CYS A 470 -9.80 2.88 9.58
C CYS A 470 -8.92 2.56 10.80
N SER A 471 -7.63 2.29 10.60
CA SER A 471 -6.71 1.95 11.69
C SER A 471 -6.38 3.14 12.58
N TYR A 472 -6.35 4.36 12.04
CA TYR A 472 -6.20 5.59 12.84
C TYR A 472 -7.36 5.86 13.81
N TYR A 473 -8.54 5.28 13.55
CA TYR A 473 -9.72 5.48 14.38
C TYR A 473 -10.29 4.12 14.87
N PRO A 474 -9.69 3.52 15.92
CA PRO A 474 -10.11 2.23 16.46
C PRO A 474 -11.55 2.29 17.01
N SER A 475 -12.21 1.13 17.09
CA SER A 475 -13.57 1.02 17.67
C SER A 475 -13.53 0.93 19.20
N ARG A 476 -12.35 0.76 19.78
CA ARG A 476 -12.12 0.61 21.22
C ARG A 476 -10.97 1.50 21.67
N ASP A 477 -11.06 2.01 22.89
CA ASP A 477 -10.01 2.81 23.51
C ASP A 477 -8.94 1.93 24.18
N GLN A 478 -7.92 2.54 24.77
CA GLN A 478 -6.82 1.87 25.49
C GLN A 478 -7.32 0.95 26.61
N ASP A 479 -8.41 1.32 27.28
CA ASP A 479 -9.07 0.51 28.32
C ASP A 479 -10.02 -0.58 27.76
N ASN A 480 -9.96 -0.85 26.45
CA ASN A 480 -10.84 -1.80 25.74
C ASN A 480 -12.34 -1.42 25.78
N ALA A 481 -12.67 -0.19 26.17
CA ALA A 481 -14.03 0.35 26.16
C ALA A 481 -14.50 0.66 24.74
N ILE A 482 -15.78 0.38 24.43
CA ILE A 482 -16.36 0.62 23.10
C ILE A 482 -16.55 2.12 22.88
N ILE A 483 -15.93 2.65 21.83
CA ILE A 483 -16.02 4.08 21.47
C ILE A 483 -17.37 4.36 20.80
N ARG A 484 -18.11 5.33 21.36
CA ARG A 484 -19.38 5.84 20.82
C ARG A 484 -19.39 7.38 20.79
N PRO A 485 -19.91 8.02 19.73
CA PRO A 485 -20.45 7.42 18.49
C PRO A 485 -19.38 6.69 17.67
N LEU A 486 -19.78 5.71 16.86
CA LEU A 486 -18.85 4.94 16.01
C LEU A 486 -17.98 5.92 15.16
N PRO A 487 -16.67 5.67 15.01
CA PRO A 487 -15.79 6.52 14.22
C PRO A 487 -16.37 6.89 12.85
N LYS A 488 -16.17 8.16 12.44
CA LYS A 488 -16.80 8.73 11.24
C LYS A 488 -16.49 7.92 9.98
N ILE A 489 -15.22 7.51 9.78
CA ILE A 489 -14.82 6.67 8.63
C ILE A 489 -15.61 5.36 8.56
N LYS A 490 -15.75 4.66 9.69
CA LYS A 490 -16.49 3.39 9.78
C LYS A 490 -17.98 3.60 9.52
N ARG A 491 -18.56 4.71 10.00
CA ARG A 491 -19.95 5.09 9.68
C ARG A 491 -20.15 5.36 8.19
N MET A 492 -19.24 6.10 7.55
CA MET A 492 -19.30 6.39 6.12
C MET A 492 -19.16 5.13 5.27
N ILE A 493 -18.24 4.23 5.61
CA ILE A 493 -18.08 2.95 4.91
C ILE A 493 -19.31 2.05 5.12
N SER A 494 -19.92 2.07 6.31
CA SER A 494 -21.12 1.28 6.64
C SER A 494 -22.41 1.82 6.00
N ASP A 495 -22.35 2.95 5.30
CA ASP A 495 -23.50 3.52 4.61
C ASP A 495 -23.91 2.67 3.41
N ASN A 496 -25.20 2.69 3.06
CA ASN A 496 -25.75 1.91 1.96
C ASN A 496 -25.17 2.31 0.60
N ALA A 497 -24.64 3.53 0.48
CA ALA A 497 -23.97 4.00 -0.73
C ALA A 497 -22.54 3.44 -0.91
N CYS A 498 -21.96 2.82 0.13
CA CYS A 498 -20.57 2.36 0.13
C CYS A 498 -20.44 0.85 0.42
N LEU A 499 -21.04 0.38 1.51
CA LEU A 499 -20.85 -0.99 2.01
C LEU A 499 -21.14 -2.07 0.97
N PRO A 500 -22.29 -2.05 0.25
CA PRO A 500 -22.59 -3.09 -0.72
C PRO A 500 -21.55 -3.17 -1.84
N HIS A 501 -21.05 -2.02 -2.31
CA HIS A 501 -20.07 -1.98 -3.39
C HIS A 501 -18.70 -2.50 -2.96
N ILE A 502 -18.29 -2.29 -1.70
CA ILE A 502 -17.07 -2.91 -1.16
C ILE A 502 -17.24 -4.42 -1.01
N VAL A 503 -18.40 -4.88 -0.53
CA VAL A 503 -18.72 -6.31 -0.40
C VAL A 503 -18.75 -7.00 -1.76
N GLN A 504 -19.31 -6.35 -2.78
CA GLN A 504 -19.42 -6.89 -4.14
C GLN A 504 -18.07 -7.17 -4.78
N LEU A 505 -16.99 -6.47 -4.38
CA LEU A 505 -15.62 -6.76 -4.86
C LEU A 505 -15.17 -8.19 -4.58
N LEU A 506 -15.80 -8.91 -3.64
CA LEU A 506 -15.55 -10.33 -3.41
C LEU A 506 -15.89 -11.20 -4.63
N LEU A 507 -16.89 -10.80 -5.43
CA LEU A 507 -17.27 -11.48 -6.68
C LEU A 507 -16.25 -11.28 -7.80
N THR A 508 -15.24 -10.45 -7.58
CA THR A 508 -14.14 -10.33 -8.52
C THR A 508 -13.22 -11.57 -8.42
N PHE A 509 -13.21 -12.28 -7.28
CA PHE A 509 -12.36 -13.46 -7.00
C PHE A 509 -10.84 -13.25 -7.10
N ASP A 510 -10.36 -12.00 -7.12
CA ASP A 510 -8.92 -11.71 -7.05
C ASP A 510 -8.44 -11.86 -5.60
N PRO A 511 -7.43 -12.71 -5.34
CA PRO A 511 -6.92 -12.93 -4.00
C PRO A 511 -6.54 -11.66 -3.25
N ILE A 512 -5.87 -10.72 -3.90
CA ILE A 512 -5.39 -9.50 -3.26
C ILE A 512 -6.60 -8.65 -2.84
N LEU A 513 -7.54 -8.43 -3.76
CA LEU A 513 -8.75 -7.66 -3.47
C LEU A 513 -9.60 -8.30 -2.37
N VAL A 514 -9.80 -9.61 -2.44
CA VAL A 514 -10.60 -10.36 -1.45
C VAL A 514 -10.01 -10.25 -0.06
N GLU A 515 -8.69 -10.39 0.08
CA GLU A 515 -8.00 -10.19 1.36
C GLU A 515 -8.17 -8.76 1.88
N LYS A 516 -7.96 -7.74 1.03
CA LYS A 516 -8.10 -6.34 1.46
C LYS A 516 -9.54 -6.01 1.85
N VAL A 517 -10.54 -6.52 1.11
CA VAL A 517 -11.96 -6.37 1.45
C VAL A 517 -12.27 -7.02 2.79
N ALA A 518 -11.81 -8.26 3.03
CA ALA A 518 -12.02 -8.94 4.31
C ALA A 518 -11.42 -8.15 5.49
N ASN A 519 -10.23 -7.57 5.31
CA ASN A 519 -9.60 -6.72 6.32
C ASN A 519 -10.38 -5.42 6.58
N VAL A 520 -10.85 -4.72 5.54
CA VAL A 520 -11.71 -3.53 5.69
C VAL A 520 -12.99 -3.90 6.44
N LEU A 521 -13.67 -4.97 6.02
CA LEU A 521 -14.92 -5.41 6.64
C LEU A 521 -14.72 -5.79 8.11
N TYR A 522 -13.62 -6.48 8.45
CA TYR A 522 -13.29 -6.81 9.83
C TYR A 522 -13.11 -5.54 10.70
N LEU A 523 -12.33 -4.56 10.23
CA LEU A 523 -12.10 -3.30 10.95
C LEU A 523 -13.38 -2.46 11.10
N VAL A 524 -14.22 -2.42 10.07
CA VAL A 524 -15.45 -1.62 10.05
C VAL A 524 -16.56 -2.26 10.89
N MET A 525 -16.64 -3.60 10.90
CA MET A 525 -17.71 -4.33 11.60
C MET A 525 -17.42 -4.55 13.09
N GLN A 526 -16.20 -4.29 13.54
CA GLN A 526 -15.85 -4.35 14.96
C GLN A 526 -16.72 -3.39 15.80
N ASP A 527 -17.56 -3.96 16.64
CA ASP A 527 -18.53 -3.28 17.52
C ASP A 527 -19.48 -2.32 16.77
N ASN A 528 -19.80 -2.63 15.52
CA ASN A 528 -20.67 -1.81 14.67
C ASN A 528 -22.16 -2.10 14.93
N PRO A 529 -23.01 -1.08 15.16
CA PRO A 529 -24.45 -1.27 15.34
C PRO A 529 -25.15 -1.91 14.13
N ASN A 530 -24.67 -1.63 12.90
CA ASN A 530 -25.26 -2.13 11.67
C ASN A 530 -24.90 -3.60 11.37
N LEU A 531 -24.03 -4.21 12.18
CA LEU A 531 -23.53 -5.57 11.98
C LEU A 531 -24.65 -6.62 11.83
N GLN A 532 -25.78 -6.42 12.51
CA GLN A 532 -26.91 -7.36 12.49
C GLN A 532 -27.57 -7.51 11.11
N ARG A 533 -27.43 -6.50 10.24
CA ARG A 533 -28.04 -6.46 8.90
C ARG A 533 -27.05 -6.76 7.78
N LEU A 534 -25.80 -7.11 8.13
CA LEU A 534 -24.73 -7.31 7.17
C LEU A 534 -25.04 -8.42 6.15
N TYR A 535 -25.79 -9.45 6.57
CA TYR A 535 -26.24 -10.55 5.70
C TYR A 535 -27.01 -10.07 4.45
N LEU A 536 -27.71 -8.93 4.52
CA LEU A 536 -28.45 -8.37 3.38
C LEU A 536 -27.56 -7.98 2.19
N THR A 537 -26.26 -7.79 2.42
CA THR A 537 -25.31 -7.45 1.34
C THR A 537 -24.89 -8.65 0.49
N GLY A 538 -25.22 -9.87 0.92
CA GLY A 538 -24.74 -11.10 0.26
C GLY A 538 -23.30 -11.49 0.63
N VAL A 539 -22.65 -10.79 1.57
CA VAL A 539 -21.23 -11.02 1.93
C VAL A 539 -20.91 -12.49 2.21
N PHE A 540 -21.77 -13.20 2.93
CA PHE A 540 -21.56 -14.60 3.28
C PHE A 540 -21.56 -15.48 2.03
N PHE A 541 -22.47 -15.25 1.09
CA PHE A 541 -22.52 -15.99 -0.17
C PHE A 541 -21.27 -15.74 -1.02
N PHE A 542 -20.85 -14.49 -1.16
CA PHE A 542 -19.71 -14.13 -1.98
C PHE A 542 -18.39 -14.67 -1.40
N ILE A 543 -18.24 -14.63 -0.07
CA ILE A 543 -17.10 -15.23 0.62
C ILE A 543 -17.07 -16.75 0.41
N MET A 544 -18.20 -17.44 0.59
CA MET A 544 -18.24 -18.90 0.49
C MET A 544 -17.96 -19.41 -0.93
N MET A 545 -18.18 -18.57 -1.95
CA MET A 545 -17.81 -18.88 -3.34
C MET A 545 -16.31 -18.72 -3.64
N TYR A 546 -15.51 -18.17 -2.71
CA TYR A 546 -14.10 -17.90 -2.93
C TYR A 546 -13.25 -19.19 -2.95
N THR A 547 -12.46 -19.35 -4.01
CA THR A 547 -11.65 -20.56 -4.27
C THR A 547 -10.17 -20.39 -3.96
N GLY A 548 -9.68 -19.18 -3.68
CA GLY A 548 -8.26 -18.97 -3.40
C GLY A 548 -7.81 -19.43 -2.01
N SER A 549 -6.50 -19.38 -1.78
CA SER A 549 -5.85 -19.94 -0.59
C SER A 549 -5.67 -18.96 0.57
N ASN A 550 -5.76 -17.65 0.33
CA ASN A 550 -5.59 -16.62 1.36
C ASN A 550 -6.89 -16.38 2.16
N VAL A 551 -7.40 -17.45 2.78
CA VAL A 551 -8.69 -17.43 3.52
C VAL A 551 -8.57 -16.99 4.98
N LEU A 552 -7.37 -16.76 5.51
CA LEU A 552 -7.20 -16.38 6.93
C LEU A 552 -7.93 -15.09 7.32
N PRO A 553 -7.83 -13.97 6.56
CA PRO A 553 -8.61 -12.76 6.84
C PRO A 553 -10.12 -13.02 6.79
N ILE A 554 -10.57 -13.87 5.86
CA ILE A 554 -11.96 -14.31 5.75
C ILE A 554 -12.38 -15.09 6.99
N ALA A 555 -11.58 -16.05 7.45
CA ALA A 555 -11.89 -16.87 8.61
C ALA A 555 -12.03 -16.02 9.89
N ARG A 556 -11.13 -15.04 10.08
CA ARG A 556 -11.23 -14.05 11.18
C ARG A 556 -12.53 -13.25 11.12
N PHE A 557 -12.90 -12.80 9.92
CA PHE A 557 -14.15 -12.08 9.70
C PHE A 557 -15.39 -12.95 9.95
N LEU A 558 -15.42 -14.19 9.42
CA LEU A 558 -16.53 -15.12 9.59
C LEU A 558 -16.74 -15.48 11.06
N LYS A 559 -15.67 -15.86 11.78
CA LYS A 559 -15.72 -16.14 13.23
C LYS A 559 -16.31 -14.98 14.01
N TYR A 560 -15.94 -13.74 13.68
CA TYR A 560 -16.47 -12.57 14.39
C TYR A 560 -17.95 -12.27 14.11
N THR A 561 -18.47 -12.64 12.92
CA THR A 561 -19.73 -12.10 12.39
C THR A 561 -20.88 -13.10 12.27
N HIS A 562 -20.62 -14.41 12.11
CA HIS A 562 -21.64 -15.38 11.67
C HIS A 562 -22.80 -15.58 12.65
N LEU A 563 -22.58 -15.43 13.97
CA LEU A 563 -23.62 -15.52 15.01
C LEU A 563 -24.30 -14.17 15.33
N LYS A 564 -23.80 -13.06 14.79
CA LYS A 564 -24.25 -11.71 15.13
C LYS A 564 -25.28 -11.15 14.13
N GLN A 565 -25.85 -11.99 13.28
CA GLN A 565 -26.79 -11.61 12.22
C GLN A 565 -28.26 -11.74 12.69
N ALA A 566 -29.11 -10.79 12.30
CA ALA A 566 -30.54 -10.76 12.60
C ALA A 566 -31.37 -11.18 11.36
N PHE A 567 -31.19 -12.43 10.93
CA PHE A 567 -31.89 -13.01 9.77
C PHE A 567 -33.13 -13.84 10.14
N LYS A 568 -33.32 -14.16 11.43
CA LYS A 568 -34.49 -14.86 11.99
C LYS A 568 -35.05 -14.08 13.19
N SER A 569 -36.37 -14.14 13.40
CA SER A 569 -37.03 -13.67 14.64
C SER A 569 -36.40 -14.33 15.86
N GLU A 570 -36.29 -13.62 16.99
CA GLU A 570 -35.75 -14.19 18.24
C GLU A 570 -36.52 -15.43 18.71
N GLU A 571 -37.82 -15.51 18.43
CA GLU A 571 -38.68 -16.66 18.74
C GLU A 571 -38.41 -17.88 17.85
N ALA A 572 -37.85 -17.67 16.64
CA ALA A 572 -37.52 -18.72 15.69
C ALA A 572 -36.05 -19.18 15.77
N LYS A 573 -35.24 -18.56 16.64
CA LYS A 573 -33.87 -19.00 16.93
C LYS A 573 -33.96 -20.17 17.90
N GLY A 574 -33.87 -21.39 17.39
CA GLY A 574 -33.72 -22.55 18.27
C GLY A 574 -32.42 -22.48 19.08
N GLN A 575 -32.31 -23.38 20.07
CA GLN A 575 -31.17 -23.43 20.97
C GLN A 575 -29.86 -23.83 20.27
N ASP A 576 -29.96 -24.43 19.08
CA ASP A 576 -28.84 -24.97 18.34
C ASP A 576 -28.02 -23.88 17.61
N ILE A 577 -26.69 -24.04 17.65
CA ILE A 577 -25.73 -23.09 17.07
C ILE A 577 -25.89 -22.98 15.56
N VAL A 578 -26.23 -24.09 14.89
CA VAL A 578 -26.44 -24.15 13.44
C VAL A 578 -27.60 -23.25 13.03
N GLN A 579 -28.67 -23.25 13.82
CA GLN A 579 -29.86 -22.43 13.55
C GLN A 579 -29.63 -20.94 13.81
N ARG A 580 -28.68 -20.61 14.70
CA ARG A 580 -28.27 -19.23 15.03
C ARG A 580 -27.26 -18.64 14.04
N SER A 581 -26.50 -19.49 13.36
CA SER A 581 -25.50 -19.09 12.37
C SER A 581 -26.15 -18.76 11.02
N VAL A 582 -25.78 -17.63 10.43
CA VAL A 582 -26.19 -17.29 9.05
C VAL A 582 -25.66 -18.28 8.01
N LEU A 583 -24.57 -18.98 8.33
CA LEU A 583 -23.97 -20.01 7.48
C LEU A 583 -24.60 -21.40 7.66
N GLY A 584 -25.53 -21.57 8.60
CA GLY A 584 -26.19 -22.86 8.85
C GLY A 584 -26.81 -23.51 7.62
N PRO A 585 -27.50 -22.77 6.72
CA PRO A 585 -28.02 -23.34 5.49
C PRO A 585 -26.96 -23.70 4.43
N VAL A 586 -25.74 -23.17 4.55
CA VAL A 586 -24.70 -23.27 3.52
C VAL A 586 -23.62 -24.29 3.88
N LEU A 587 -23.25 -24.35 5.16
CA LEU A 587 -22.19 -25.21 5.68
C LEU A 587 -22.77 -26.40 6.46
N PRO A 588 -22.08 -27.55 6.46
CA PRO A 588 -22.37 -28.64 7.39
C PRO A 588 -22.34 -28.17 8.85
N GLU A 589 -23.10 -28.86 9.69
CA GLU A 589 -23.26 -28.56 11.12
C GLU A 589 -21.91 -28.57 11.85
N ALA A 590 -21.06 -29.56 11.55
CA ALA A 590 -19.70 -29.66 12.05
C ALA A 590 -18.85 -28.42 11.73
N MET A 591 -18.94 -27.90 10.51
CA MET A 591 -18.17 -26.72 10.09
C MET A 591 -18.62 -25.45 10.83
N VAL A 592 -19.92 -25.33 11.12
CA VAL A 592 -20.47 -24.22 11.91
C VAL A 592 -20.01 -24.32 13.37
N CYS A 593 -20.01 -25.52 13.96
CA CYS A 593 -19.43 -25.76 15.27
C CYS A 593 -17.92 -25.48 15.30
N TYR A 594 -17.21 -25.80 14.21
CA TYR A 594 -15.78 -25.54 14.07
C TYR A 594 -15.47 -24.04 14.06
N LEU A 595 -16.32 -23.24 13.40
CA LEU A 595 -16.21 -21.78 13.37
C LEU A 595 -16.28 -21.12 14.76
N GLU A 596 -17.09 -21.69 15.66
CA GLU A 596 -17.25 -21.17 17.03
C GLU A 596 -16.12 -21.65 17.96
N ASN A 597 -15.80 -22.94 17.91
CA ASN A 597 -14.97 -23.59 18.93
C ASN A 597 -13.46 -23.47 18.69
N TYR A 598 -13.03 -23.08 17.47
CA TYR A 598 -11.62 -23.06 17.07
C TYR A 598 -11.16 -21.68 16.59
N GLU A 599 -9.84 -21.45 16.59
CA GLU A 599 -9.23 -20.22 16.06
C GLU A 599 -9.25 -20.13 14.53
N ALA A 600 -9.15 -18.90 14.03
CA ALA A 600 -9.28 -18.59 12.60
C ALA A 600 -8.25 -19.34 11.72
N GLU A 601 -7.07 -19.63 12.27
CA GLU A 601 -6.02 -20.40 11.63
C GLU A 601 -6.49 -21.84 11.37
N ARG A 602 -7.11 -22.50 12.37
CA ARG A 602 -7.65 -23.86 12.23
C ARG A 602 -8.84 -23.92 11.28
N ILE A 603 -9.69 -22.89 11.29
CA ILE A 603 -10.82 -22.77 10.34
C ILE A 603 -10.29 -22.70 8.91
N SER A 604 -9.20 -21.95 8.70
CA SER A 604 -8.57 -21.81 7.39
C SER A 604 -7.98 -23.13 6.88
N GLU A 605 -7.33 -23.90 7.77
CA GLU A 605 -6.83 -25.24 7.47
C GLU A 605 -7.97 -26.19 7.08
N ILE A 606 -9.04 -26.22 7.86
CA ILE A 606 -10.18 -27.11 7.58
C ILE A 606 -10.87 -26.75 6.27
N PHE A 607 -11.13 -25.46 6.04
CA PHE A 607 -11.87 -25.04 4.86
C PHE A 607 -11.15 -25.37 3.54
N LEU A 608 -9.81 -25.34 3.54
CA LEU A 608 -8.99 -25.65 2.37
C LEU A 608 -8.58 -27.12 2.24
N GLY A 609 -8.54 -27.86 3.34
CA GLY A 609 -8.06 -29.24 3.36
C GLY A 609 -9.17 -30.29 3.16
N GLU A 610 -8.77 -31.54 3.28
CA GLU A 610 -9.65 -32.71 3.24
C GLU A 610 -9.62 -33.41 4.59
N PHE A 611 -10.80 -33.54 5.21
CA PHE A 611 -10.97 -34.07 6.54
C PHE A 611 -12.02 -35.17 6.50
N ASP A 612 -11.62 -36.33 7.00
CA ASP A 612 -12.49 -37.48 7.20
C ASP A 612 -12.25 -38.00 8.63
N THR A 613 -12.82 -37.28 9.59
CA THR A 613 -12.61 -37.52 11.02
C THR A 613 -13.93 -37.49 11.78
N PRO A 614 -14.01 -38.07 12.99
CA PRO A 614 -15.21 -37.98 13.83
C PRO A 614 -15.65 -36.55 14.15
N GLU A 615 -14.77 -35.55 14.09
CA GLU A 615 -15.12 -34.14 14.36
C GLU A 615 -15.44 -33.32 13.10
N ALA A 616 -14.89 -33.71 11.95
CA ALA A 616 -15.05 -32.98 10.70
C ALA A 616 -14.98 -33.93 9.50
N ILE A 617 -16.04 -33.88 8.71
CA ILE A 617 -16.15 -34.50 7.39
C ILE A 617 -16.31 -33.34 6.40
N TRP A 618 -15.25 -33.05 5.67
CA TRP A 618 -15.19 -31.96 4.71
C TRP A 618 -14.24 -32.34 3.58
N SER A 619 -14.75 -32.35 2.35
CA SER A 619 -13.97 -32.70 1.17
C SER A 619 -13.98 -31.58 0.13
N SER A 620 -13.01 -31.63 -0.79
CA SER A 620 -12.96 -30.77 -1.97
C SER A 620 -14.24 -30.87 -2.82
N GLU A 621 -14.87 -32.04 -2.86
CA GLU A 621 -16.15 -32.27 -3.54
C GLU A 621 -17.32 -31.56 -2.83
N MET A 622 -17.43 -31.67 -1.50
CA MET A 622 -18.45 -30.94 -0.73
C MET A 622 -18.29 -29.44 -0.91
N ARG A 623 -17.05 -28.93 -0.86
CA ARG A 623 -16.75 -27.52 -1.13
C ARG A 623 -17.19 -27.12 -2.54
N ARG A 624 -16.88 -27.92 -3.57
CA ARG A 624 -17.30 -27.66 -4.95
C ARG A 624 -18.83 -27.59 -5.06
N MET A 625 -19.54 -28.57 -4.48
CA MET A 625 -21.00 -28.62 -4.49
C MET A 625 -21.62 -27.39 -3.82
N MET A 626 -21.09 -26.98 -2.67
CA MET A 626 -21.51 -25.75 -2.00
C MET A 626 -21.34 -24.53 -2.91
N ILE A 627 -20.15 -24.37 -3.51
CA ILE A 627 -19.87 -23.26 -4.43
C ILE A 627 -20.83 -23.28 -5.62
N GLU A 628 -21.11 -24.44 -6.22
CA GLU A 628 -22.05 -24.58 -7.34
C GLU A 628 -23.48 -24.17 -6.97
N LYS A 629 -23.98 -24.58 -5.80
CA LYS A 629 -25.32 -24.22 -5.34
C LYS A 629 -25.44 -22.71 -5.06
N ILE A 630 -24.43 -22.10 -4.45
CA ILE A 630 -24.40 -20.65 -4.22
C ILE A 630 -24.24 -19.89 -5.55
N ALA A 631 -23.37 -20.37 -6.44
CA ALA A 631 -23.17 -19.81 -7.77
C ALA A 631 -24.48 -19.76 -8.56
N ALA A 632 -25.26 -20.85 -8.52
CA ALA A 632 -26.57 -20.90 -9.13
C ALA A 632 -27.55 -19.91 -8.47
N HIS A 633 -27.48 -19.71 -7.15
CA HIS A 633 -28.31 -18.75 -6.41
C HIS A 633 -28.00 -17.29 -6.75
N VAL A 634 -26.73 -16.97 -7.04
CA VAL A 634 -26.26 -15.62 -7.38
C VAL A 634 -26.18 -15.38 -8.91
N ALA A 635 -26.50 -16.39 -9.73
CA ALA A 635 -26.28 -16.38 -11.18
C ALA A 635 -26.94 -15.18 -11.90
N ASP A 636 -28.11 -14.74 -11.47
CA ASP A 636 -28.84 -13.60 -12.07
C ASP A 636 -28.20 -12.24 -11.72
N PHE A 637 -27.29 -12.19 -10.74
CA PHE A 637 -26.68 -10.93 -10.29
C PHE A 637 -25.31 -10.65 -10.93
N SER A 638 -24.51 -11.69 -11.18
CA SER A 638 -23.16 -11.52 -11.73
C SER A 638 -23.12 -10.81 -13.10
N PRO A 639 -23.99 -11.15 -14.08
CA PRO A 639 -24.03 -10.44 -15.37
C PRO A 639 -24.52 -9.00 -15.24
N ARG A 640 -25.49 -8.74 -14.35
CA ARG A 640 -25.96 -7.39 -14.02
C ARG A 640 -24.85 -6.50 -13.50
N LEU A 641 -23.99 -7.05 -12.65
CA LEU A 641 -22.85 -6.33 -12.08
C LEU A 641 -21.79 -5.97 -13.14
N GLN A 642 -21.61 -6.79 -14.17
CA GLN A 642 -20.73 -6.48 -15.30
C GLN A 642 -21.31 -5.36 -16.19
N SER A 643 -22.63 -5.32 -16.38
CA SER A 643 -23.29 -4.26 -17.14
C SER A 643 -23.36 -2.94 -16.36
N ASN A 644 -23.67 -3.00 -15.07
CA ASN A 644 -23.73 -1.86 -14.14
C ASN A 644 -22.92 -2.18 -12.87
N THR A 645 -21.74 -1.59 -12.74
CA THR A 645 -20.83 -1.84 -11.59
C THR A 645 -21.39 -1.36 -10.25
N ARG A 646 -22.49 -0.61 -10.26
CA ARG A 646 -23.22 -0.16 -9.07
C ARG A 646 -24.54 -0.90 -8.84
N ALA A 647 -24.82 -1.98 -9.57
CA ALA A 647 -26.00 -2.80 -9.33
C ALA A 647 -25.98 -3.33 -7.88
N LEU A 648 -27.10 -3.22 -7.17
CA LEU A 648 -27.21 -3.68 -5.79
C LEU A 648 -27.71 -5.12 -5.74
N TYR A 649 -27.03 -5.95 -4.96
CA TYR A 649 -27.48 -7.31 -4.68
C TYR A 649 -28.75 -7.26 -3.83
N GLN A 650 -29.75 -8.04 -4.23
CA GLN A 650 -30.99 -8.19 -3.47
C GLN A 650 -30.92 -9.50 -2.71
N TYR A 651 -30.83 -9.42 -1.37
CA TYR A 651 -30.74 -10.60 -0.54
C TYR A 651 -31.96 -11.49 -0.68
N CYS A 652 -31.68 -12.78 -0.81
CA CYS A 652 -32.67 -13.83 -0.76
C CYS A 652 -32.10 -14.99 0.07
N PRO A 653 -32.87 -15.55 1.03
CA PRO A 653 -32.48 -16.76 1.74
C PRO A 653 -32.17 -17.89 0.75
N ILE A 654 -31.07 -18.61 1.02
CA ILE A 654 -30.70 -19.81 0.27
C ILE A 654 -31.30 -21.03 0.99
N PRO A 655 -31.85 -22.01 0.25
CA PRO A 655 -32.23 -23.30 0.83
C PRO A 655 -31.04 -24.00 1.47
N VAL A 656 -31.33 -24.90 2.40
CA VAL A 656 -30.31 -25.76 3.02
C VAL A 656 -29.64 -26.62 1.94
N ILE A 657 -28.32 -26.57 1.88
CA ILE A 657 -27.52 -27.39 0.96
C ILE A 657 -27.40 -28.79 1.58
N SER A 658 -27.96 -29.80 0.89
CA SER A 658 -27.81 -31.20 1.28
C SER A 658 -26.51 -31.76 0.71
N PHE A 659 -25.70 -32.40 1.57
CA PHE A 659 -24.45 -33.05 1.18
C PHE A 659 -24.60 -34.57 1.21
N PRO A 660 -24.59 -35.26 0.05
CA PRO A 660 -24.77 -36.71 -0.01
C PRO A 660 -23.79 -37.51 0.85
N GLN A 661 -22.58 -36.96 1.07
CA GLN A 661 -21.55 -37.55 1.91
C GLN A 661 -21.98 -37.67 3.39
N LEU A 662 -22.97 -36.89 3.83
CA LEU A 662 -23.46 -36.84 5.21
C LEU A 662 -24.82 -37.53 5.40
N ASP A 663 -25.43 -38.07 4.34
CA ASP A 663 -26.80 -38.63 4.39
C ASP A 663 -26.96 -39.79 5.39
N ASN A 664 -25.85 -40.48 5.71
CA ASN A 664 -25.83 -41.60 6.65
C ASN A 664 -25.12 -41.27 7.97
N GLU A 665 -24.87 -39.99 8.22
CA GLU A 665 -24.20 -39.51 9.42
C GLU A 665 -25.20 -38.87 10.37
N LEU A 666 -25.12 -39.24 11.65
CA LEU A 666 -25.83 -38.55 12.71
C LEU A 666 -24.87 -37.61 13.41
N PHE A 667 -25.05 -36.30 13.22
CA PHE A 667 -24.25 -35.29 13.89
C PHE A 667 -24.83 -34.97 15.27
N CYS A 668 -24.01 -35.08 16.32
CA CYS A 668 -24.40 -34.79 17.70
C CYS A 668 -23.29 -34.02 18.41
N ASN A 669 -23.65 -32.88 19.02
CA ASN A 669 -22.75 -31.95 19.70
C ASN A 669 -21.66 -31.37 18.77
N ILE A 670 -20.56 -32.09 18.58
CA ILE A 670 -19.45 -31.76 17.66
C ILE A 670 -18.94 -32.98 16.90
N TYR A 671 -19.60 -34.13 17.02
CA TYR A 671 -19.13 -35.40 16.47
C TYR A 671 -20.13 -36.03 15.51
N TYR A 672 -19.60 -36.62 14.45
CA TYR A 672 -20.30 -37.54 13.58
C TYR A 672 -20.30 -38.94 14.21
N LEU A 673 -21.47 -39.39 14.68
CA LEU A 673 -21.57 -40.56 15.55
C LEU A 673 -21.18 -41.86 14.87
N ARG A 674 -21.38 -41.99 13.54
CA ARG A 674 -20.96 -43.19 12.81
C ARG A 674 -19.45 -43.30 12.76
N HIS A 675 -18.74 -42.20 12.46
CA HIS A 675 -17.28 -42.16 12.50
C HIS A 675 -16.73 -42.32 13.91
N LEU A 676 -17.38 -41.73 14.92
CA LEU A 676 -17.00 -41.90 16.33
C LEU A 676 -17.16 -43.36 16.80
N CYS A 677 -18.20 -44.05 16.33
CA CYS A 677 -18.47 -45.45 16.65
C CYS A 677 -17.58 -46.44 15.88
N ASP A 678 -16.88 -46.00 14.83
CA ASP A 678 -15.93 -46.84 14.10
C ASP A 678 -14.60 -46.94 14.85
N THR A 679 -14.57 -47.85 15.83
CA THR A 679 -13.38 -48.13 16.64
C THR A 679 -12.24 -48.81 15.85
N THR A 680 -12.49 -49.24 14.60
CA THR A 680 -11.46 -49.86 13.76
C THR A 680 -10.64 -48.82 13.02
N ARG A 681 -11.29 -47.79 12.46
CA ARG A 681 -10.62 -46.68 11.78
C ARG A 681 -10.10 -45.63 12.76
N PHE A 682 -10.81 -45.37 13.86
CA PHE A 682 -10.47 -44.33 14.84
C PHE A 682 -10.35 -44.89 16.27
N PRO A 683 -9.27 -45.63 16.57
CA PRO A 683 -9.06 -46.16 17.91
C PRO A 683 -8.82 -45.01 18.91
N ASN A 684 -9.60 -44.98 19.99
CA ASN A 684 -9.45 -44.03 21.11
C ASN A 684 -9.46 -42.54 20.72
N TRP A 685 -10.33 -42.14 19.78
CA TRP A 685 -10.51 -40.72 19.45
C TRP A 685 -10.79 -39.87 20.72
N PRO A 686 -10.11 -38.73 20.90
CA PRO A 686 -10.27 -37.89 22.09
C PRO A 686 -11.65 -37.23 22.13
N ILE A 687 -12.34 -37.37 23.27
CA ILE A 687 -13.62 -36.72 23.54
C ILE A 687 -13.36 -35.51 24.44
N ARG A 688 -13.72 -34.31 23.96
CA ARG A 688 -13.44 -33.05 24.68
C ARG A 688 -14.25 -32.89 25.96
N ASP A 689 -15.54 -33.21 25.91
CA ASP A 689 -16.47 -33.10 27.03
C ASP A 689 -17.47 -34.27 26.97
N ALA A 690 -17.18 -35.31 27.75
CA ALA A 690 -17.98 -36.54 27.78
C ALA A 690 -19.38 -36.33 28.37
N VAL A 691 -19.52 -35.40 29.34
CA VAL A 691 -20.80 -35.13 30.01
C VAL A 691 -21.75 -34.40 29.07
N LYS A 692 -21.25 -33.38 28.37
CA LYS A 692 -22.05 -32.63 27.39
C LYS A 692 -22.44 -33.50 26.20
N LEU A 693 -21.51 -34.32 25.69
CA LEU A 693 -21.82 -35.26 24.60
C LEU A 693 -22.90 -36.27 25.02
N LEU A 694 -22.84 -36.81 26.24
CA LEU A 694 -23.88 -37.73 26.74
C LEU A 694 -25.25 -37.04 26.81
N LYS A 695 -25.31 -35.81 27.32
CA LYS A 695 -26.56 -35.05 27.41
C LYS A 695 -27.18 -34.80 26.04
N ASP A 696 -26.38 -34.35 25.07
CA ASP A 696 -26.85 -34.06 23.72
C ASP A 696 -27.27 -35.35 22.98
N THR A 697 -26.56 -36.45 23.23
CA THR A 697 -26.90 -37.77 22.67
C THR A 697 -28.22 -38.31 23.23
N LEU A 698 -28.50 -38.10 24.53
CA LEU A 698 -29.79 -38.47 25.14
C LEU A 698 -30.95 -37.61 24.61
N GLU A 699 -30.71 -36.32 24.37
CA GLU A 699 -31.71 -35.42 23.76
C GLU A 699 -31.97 -35.79 22.30
N ALA A 700 -30.93 -36.14 21.53
CA ALA A 700 -31.06 -36.66 20.17
C ALA A 700 -31.88 -37.95 20.15
N TRP A 701 -31.63 -38.88 21.09
CA TRP A 701 -32.41 -40.11 21.21
C TRP A 701 -33.89 -39.83 21.46
N LYS A 702 -34.18 -38.90 22.37
CA LYS A 702 -35.56 -38.49 22.66
C LYS A 702 -36.27 -37.94 21.43
N ARG A 703 -35.59 -37.08 20.65
CA ARG A 703 -36.16 -36.50 19.42
C ARG A 703 -36.42 -37.55 18.36
N GLU A 704 -35.54 -38.53 18.19
CA GLU A 704 -35.72 -39.60 17.20
C GLU A 704 -36.92 -40.48 17.57
N VAL A 705 -37.05 -40.85 18.85
CA VAL A 705 -38.15 -41.70 19.37
C VAL A 705 -39.49 -40.95 19.46
N GLU A 706 -39.49 -39.62 19.42
CA GLU A 706 -40.69 -38.77 19.43
C GLU A 706 -40.97 -38.13 18.05
N LYS A 707 -40.26 -38.56 17.00
CA LYS A 707 -40.36 -38.01 15.64
C LYS A 707 -41.76 -38.21 15.08
N LYS A 708 -42.37 -37.12 14.61
CA LYS A 708 -43.71 -37.08 14.01
C LYS A 708 -43.61 -37.06 12.48
N PRO A 709 -44.62 -37.56 11.75
CA PRO A 709 -44.66 -37.49 10.29
C PRO A 709 -44.66 -36.02 9.81
N PRO A 710 -44.12 -35.74 8.61
CA PRO A 710 -44.01 -34.38 8.07
C PRO A 710 -45.39 -33.71 7.90
N SER A 711 -45.45 -32.40 8.13
CA SER A 711 -46.70 -31.63 8.12
C SER A 711 -47.20 -31.22 6.73
N MET A 712 -46.44 -31.44 5.67
CA MET A 712 -46.80 -31.06 4.29
C MET A 712 -46.37 -32.13 3.29
N SER A 713 -47.18 -32.33 2.25
CA SER A 713 -46.86 -33.23 1.14
C SER A 713 -46.16 -32.48 -0.01
N VAL A 714 -45.50 -33.23 -0.89
CA VAL A 714 -44.83 -32.67 -2.09
C VAL A 714 -45.82 -31.97 -3.02
N ASP A 715 -47.04 -32.49 -3.14
CA ASP A 715 -48.09 -31.92 -3.97
C ASP A 715 -48.66 -30.62 -3.37
N ASP A 716 -48.74 -30.52 -2.04
CA ASP A 716 -49.14 -29.28 -1.36
C ASP A 716 -48.07 -28.19 -1.56
N ALA A 717 -46.79 -28.55 -1.50
CA ALA A 717 -45.71 -27.60 -1.69
C ALA A 717 -45.63 -27.06 -3.13
N TYR A 718 -45.90 -27.90 -4.14
CA TYR A 718 -46.02 -27.45 -5.54
C TYR A 718 -47.24 -26.54 -5.77
N GLU A 719 -48.35 -26.79 -5.08
CA GLU A 719 -49.53 -25.92 -5.12
C GLU A 719 -49.24 -24.53 -4.55
N VAL A 720 -48.55 -24.45 -3.41
CA VAL A 720 -48.16 -23.15 -2.82
C VAL A 720 -47.22 -22.36 -3.74
N LEU A 721 -46.32 -23.02 -4.48
CA LEU A 721 -45.42 -22.39 -5.45
C LEU A 721 -46.05 -22.13 -6.83
N ASN A 722 -47.33 -22.44 -7.03
CA ASN A 722 -48.03 -22.36 -8.33
C ASN A 722 -47.32 -23.15 -9.45
N LEU A 723 -46.86 -24.37 -9.15
CA LEU A 723 -46.24 -25.28 -10.11
C LEU A 723 -47.20 -26.43 -10.48
N PRO A 724 -47.19 -26.93 -11.73
CA PRO A 724 -48.12 -27.97 -12.17
C PRO A 724 -47.83 -29.34 -11.52
N LYS A 725 -48.87 -30.04 -11.06
CA LYS A 725 -48.79 -31.38 -10.43
C LYS A 725 -48.59 -32.49 -11.47
N GLY A 726 -47.97 -33.60 -11.08
CA GLY A 726 -47.95 -34.85 -11.85
C GLY A 726 -46.93 -34.99 -13.00
N GLN A 727 -45.93 -34.12 -13.12
CA GLN A 727 -44.88 -34.18 -14.16
C GLN A 727 -43.49 -34.63 -13.65
N GLY A 728 -43.44 -35.37 -12.53
CA GLY A 728 -42.18 -35.69 -11.85
C GLY A 728 -41.60 -34.48 -11.10
N GLN A 729 -40.37 -34.61 -10.60
CA GLN A 729 -39.71 -33.54 -9.84
C GLN A 729 -39.36 -32.38 -10.77
N HIS A 730 -39.90 -31.18 -10.51
CA HIS A 730 -39.55 -29.97 -11.27
C HIS A 730 -38.06 -29.63 -11.12
N GLU A 731 -37.44 -29.11 -12.18
CA GLU A 731 -36.07 -28.60 -12.12
C GLU A 731 -35.92 -27.53 -11.03
N GLU A 732 -34.84 -27.60 -10.25
CA GLU A 732 -34.55 -26.65 -9.15
C GLU A 732 -34.60 -25.18 -9.62
N SER A 733 -34.23 -24.91 -10.87
CA SER A 733 -34.27 -23.58 -11.50
C SER A 733 -35.70 -23.04 -11.65
N LYS A 734 -36.68 -23.90 -11.98
CA LYS A 734 -38.10 -23.52 -12.13
C LYS A 734 -38.75 -23.28 -10.77
N ILE A 735 -38.44 -24.14 -9.80
CA ILE A 735 -38.87 -23.99 -8.40
C ILE A 735 -38.36 -22.65 -7.84
N ARG A 736 -37.08 -22.34 -8.07
CA ARG A 736 -36.45 -21.08 -7.65
C ARG A 736 -37.09 -19.85 -8.30
N LYS A 737 -37.31 -19.85 -9.62
CA LYS A 737 -37.96 -18.72 -10.32
C LYS A 737 -39.39 -18.48 -9.81
N ALA A 738 -40.14 -19.54 -9.54
CA ALA A 738 -41.49 -19.45 -8.97
C ALA A 738 -41.45 -18.86 -7.55
N TYR A 739 -40.52 -19.35 -6.73
CA TYR A 739 -40.26 -18.81 -5.40
C TYR A 739 -39.90 -17.32 -5.44
N PHE A 740 -38.92 -16.89 -6.23
CA PHE A 740 -38.53 -15.48 -6.35
C PHE A 740 -39.70 -14.56 -6.73
N ARG A 741 -40.51 -15.00 -7.71
CA ARG A 741 -41.68 -14.25 -8.15
C ARG A 741 -42.70 -14.06 -7.03
N LEU A 742 -42.96 -15.12 -6.25
CA LEU A 742 -43.94 -15.10 -5.16
C LEU A 742 -43.40 -14.39 -3.91
N ALA A 743 -42.14 -14.65 -3.54
CA ALA A 743 -41.44 -14.00 -2.45
C ALA A 743 -41.33 -12.48 -2.66
N GLN A 744 -41.08 -12.03 -3.89
CA GLN A 744 -41.06 -10.60 -4.22
C GLN A 744 -42.46 -9.96 -4.19
N LYS A 745 -43.49 -10.71 -4.56
CA LYS A 745 -44.90 -10.25 -4.59
C LYS A 745 -45.51 -10.14 -3.19
N TYR A 746 -45.18 -11.06 -2.30
CA TYR A 746 -45.72 -11.14 -0.93
C TYR A 746 -44.73 -10.66 0.14
N HIS A 747 -43.64 -10.00 -0.25
CA HIS A 747 -42.63 -9.50 0.69
C HIS A 747 -43.25 -8.57 1.74
N PRO A 748 -42.97 -8.75 3.05
CA PRO A 748 -43.58 -7.97 4.13
C PRO A 748 -43.41 -6.45 3.99
N ASP A 749 -42.27 -6.00 3.47
CA ASP A 749 -41.99 -4.58 3.25
C ASP A 749 -42.81 -3.94 2.11
N LYS A 750 -43.24 -4.73 1.12
CA LYS A 750 -44.03 -4.25 -0.02
C LYS A 750 -45.52 -4.50 0.16
N ASN A 751 -45.87 -5.50 0.95
CA ASN A 751 -47.25 -5.94 1.16
C ASN A 751 -47.44 -6.39 2.62
N PRO A 752 -47.94 -5.50 3.51
CA PRO A 752 -48.07 -5.78 4.94
C PRO A 752 -48.97 -6.99 5.27
N GLU A 753 -49.96 -7.29 4.42
CA GLU A 753 -50.86 -8.46 4.56
C GLU A 753 -50.31 -9.75 3.91
N GLY A 754 -49.15 -9.67 3.24
CA GLY A 754 -48.55 -10.79 2.51
C GLY A 754 -47.74 -11.76 3.37
N ARG A 755 -47.54 -11.48 4.65
CA ARG A 755 -46.61 -12.20 5.54
C ARG A 755 -46.95 -13.69 5.66
N ASP A 756 -48.21 -14.04 5.85
CA ASP A 756 -48.63 -15.44 6.01
C ASP A 756 -48.39 -16.27 4.74
N MET A 757 -48.64 -15.66 3.57
CA MET A 757 -48.37 -16.30 2.28
C MET A 757 -46.86 -16.37 2.00
N PHE A 758 -46.09 -15.37 2.39
CA PHE A 758 -44.62 -15.39 2.30
C PHE A 758 -44.02 -16.52 3.14
N GLU A 759 -44.48 -16.69 4.39
CA GLU A 759 -44.02 -17.79 5.25
C GLU A 759 -44.41 -19.16 4.69
N LYS A 760 -45.62 -19.30 4.12
CA LYS A 760 -46.03 -20.54 3.43
C LYS A 760 -45.17 -20.82 2.20
N VAL A 761 -44.89 -19.81 1.38
CA VAL A 761 -44.04 -19.91 0.18
C VAL A 761 -42.61 -20.29 0.55
N ASN A 762 -42.06 -19.71 1.63
CA ASN A 762 -40.75 -20.10 2.17
C ASN A 762 -40.74 -21.55 2.63
N LYS A 763 -41.73 -21.96 3.44
CA LYS A 763 -41.81 -23.35 3.95
C LYS A 763 -41.98 -24.38 2.82
N ALA A 764 -42.80 -24.06 1.81
CA ALA A 764 -42.98 -24.93 0.64
C ALA A 764 -41.70 -25.04 -0.20
N TYR A 765 -40.98 -23.93 -0.38
CA TYR A 765 -39.70 -23.92 -1.08
C TYR A 765 -38.61 -24.68 -0.31
N GLU A 766 -38.52 -24.47 1.00
CA GLU A 766 -37.62 -25.22 1.88
C GLU A 766 -37.90 -26.72 1.79
N PHE A 767 -39.16 -27.14 1.92
CA PHE A 767 -39.56 -28.54 1.84
C PHE A 767 -39.22 -29.19 0.49
N LEU A 768 -39.42 -28.48 -0.63
CA LEU A 768 -39.08 -28.99 -1.96
C LEU A 768 -37.57 -29.03 -2.22
N CYS A 769 -36.79 -28.19 -1.54
CA CYS A 769 -35.33 -28.15 -1.66
C CYS A 769 -34.63 -29.10 -0.68
N THR A 770 -35.24 -29.42 0.46
CA THR A 770 -34.76 -30.43 1.39
C THR A 770 -34.93 -31.81 0.75
N LYS A 771 -33.92 -32.25 -0.01
CA LYS A 771 -33.76 -33.66 -0.40
C LYS A 771 -33.36 -34.49 0.81
N SER A 772 -34.23 -34.58 1.82
CA SER A 772 -34.07 -35.65 2.81
C SER A 772 -34.52 -36.94 2.12
N ALA A 773 -33.57 -37.67 1.55
CA ALA A 773 -33.74 -39.01 1.00
C ALA A 773 -34.24 -40.05 2.03
N ARG A 774 -34.50 -39.62 3.28
CA ARG A 774 -35.09 -40.41 4.36
C ARG A 774 -36.19 -39.62 5.08
N ILE A 775 -37.24 -39.22 4.37
CA ILE A 775 -38.55 -39.08 5.02
C ILE A 775 -39.06 -40.51 5.25
N LEU A 776 -38.43 -41.22 6.19
CA LEU A 776 -38.99 -42.45 6.73
C LEU A 776 -40.14 -42.04 7.66
N ASP A 777 -41.29 -42.66 7.48
CA ASP A 777 -42.43 -42.53 8.40
C ASP A 777 -42.08 -43.25 9.71
N GLY A 778 -41.30 -42.58 10.57
CA GLY A 778 -40.92 -43.11 11.89
C GLY A 778 -39.48 -42.84 12.31
N PRO A 779 -39.08 -43.36 13.49
CA PRO A 779 -37.70 -43.31 13.97
C PRO A 779 -36.76 -44.10 13.06
N ASP A 780 -35.57 -43.57 12.76
CA ASP A 780 -34.55 -44.28 11.97
C ASP A 780 -33.77 -45.28 12.86
N PRO A 781 -33.85 -46.60 12.58
CA PRO A 781 -33.14 -47.62 13.36
C PRO A 781 -31.62 -47.46 13.39
N GLU A 782 -31.01 -47.00 12.27
CA GLU A 782 -29.56 -46.79 12.20
C GLU A 782 -29.12 -45.69 13.17
N ASN A 783 -29.90 -44.61 13.26
CA ASN A 783 -29.65 -43.50 14.18
C ASN A 783 -29.71 -43.95 15.65
N ILE A 784 -30.70 -44.77 16.01
CA ILE A 784 -30.82 -45.32 17.38
C ILE A 784 -29.62 -46.19 17.72
N ILE A 785 -29.17 -47.06 16.81
CA ILE A 785 -27.99 -47.91 17.01
C ILE A 785 -26.74 -47.06 17.24
N LEU A 786 -26.52 -46.01 16.44
CA LEU A 786 -25.38 -45.10 16.59
C LEU A 786 -25.39 -44.39 17.95
N ILE A 787 -26.56 -43.95 18.40
CA ILE A 787 -26.74 -43.31 19.70
C ILE A 787 -26.39 -44.27 20.84
N LEU A 788 -26.87 -45.51 20.81
CA LEU A 788 -26.59 -46.52 21.85
C LEU A 788 -25.09 -46.91 21.88
N LYS A 789 -24.47 -47.09 20.71
CA LYS A 789 -23.03 -47.36 20.59
C LYS A 789 -22.19 -46.22 21.15
N THR A 790 -22.55 -44.98 20.85
CA THR A 790 -21.88 -43.78 21.39
C THR A 790 -21.94 -43.74 22.92
N GLN A 791 -23.12 -44.01 23.49
CA GLN A 791 -23.29 -44.07 24.94
C GLN A 791 -22.42 -45.17 25.56
N SER A 792 -22.32 -46.33 24.92
CA SER A 792 -21.47 -47.44 25.36
C SER A 792 -19.98 -47.05 25.38
N ILE A 793 -19.50 -46.34 24.35
CA ILE A 793 -18.14 -45.82 24.29
C ILE A 793 -17.89 -44.82 25.42
N LEU A 794 -18.83 -43.89 25.66
CA LEU A 794 -18.73 -42.89 26.73
C LEU A 794 -18.62 -43.52 28.11
N PHE A 795 -19.49 -44.46 28.45
CA PHE A 795 -19.47 -45.14 29.75
C PHE A 795 -18.25 -46.06 29.93
N ASN A 796 -17.69 -46.61 28.86
CA ASN A 796 -16.49 -47.43 28.93
C ASN A 796 -15.21 -46.58 29.12
N ARG A 797 -15.08 -45.47 28.38
CA ARG A 797 -13.86 -44.63 28.39
C ARG A 797 -13.85 -43.59 29.52
N HIS A 798 -15.00 -42.98 29.83
CA HIS A 798 -15.13 -41.85 30.76
C HIS A 798 -15.93 -42.20 32.02
N LYS A 799 -15.84 -43.45 32.49
CA LYS A 799 -16.59 -43.94 33.66
C LYS A 799 -16.45 -43.05 34.89
N GLN A 800 -15.22 -42.61 35.20
CA GLN A 800 -14.94 -41.80 36.40
C GLN A 800 -15.62 -40.42 36.34
N GLU A 801 -15.75 -39.83 35.15
CA GLU A 801 -16.41 -38.53 34.95
C GLU A 801 -17.94 -38.65 35.00
N LEU A 802 -18.47 -39.80 34.58
CA LEU A 802 -19.91 -40.05 34.47
C LEU A 802 -20.54 -40.69 35.73
N GLU A 803 -19.74 -41.32 36.60
CA GLU A 803 -20.16 -41.94 37.86
C GLU A 803 -21.09 -41.08 38.74
N PRO A 804 -20.88 -39.76 38.93
CA PRO A 804 -21.74 -38.96 39.81
C PRO A 804 -23.13 -38.67 39.24
N TYR A 805 -23.41 -38.96 37.96
CA TYR A 805 -24.66 -38.59 37.30
C TYR A 805 -25.62 -39.79 37.16
N LYS A 806 -26.92 -39.55 37.41
CA LYS A 806 -27.96 -40.55 37.13
C LYS A 806 -28.19 -40.68 35.62
N TYR A 807 -28.31 -41.90 35.13
CA TYR A 807 -28.61 -42.15 33.72
C TYR A 807 -30.06 -41.79 33.39
N ALA A 808 -30.26 -40.74 32.59
CA ALA A 808 -31.59 -40.23 32.23
C ALA A 808 -32.22 -40.94 31.01
N GLY A 809 -31.52 -41.90 30.39
CA GLY A 809 -31.98 -42.59 29.18
C GLY A 809 -32.97 -43.74 29.39
N TYR A 810 -33.22 -44.19 30.64
CA TYR A 810 -34.09 -45.34 30.92
C TYR A 810 -35.49 -45.26 30.28
N PRO A 811 -36.21 -44.13 30.29
CA PRO A 811 -37.53 -44.05 29.64
C PRO A 811 -37.47 -44.27 28.13
N MET A 812 -36.43 -43.74 27.47
CA MET A 812 -36.23 -43.90 26.02
C MET A 812 -35.83 -45.33 25.67
N LEU A 813 -35.04 -45.98 26.53
CA LEU A 813 -34.69 -47.40 26.39
C LEU A 813 -35.93 -48.29 26.43
N ILE A 814 -36.79 -48.11 27.43
CA ILE A 814 -38.03 -48.87 27.57
C ILE A 814 -38.93 -48.66 26.36
N LYS A 815 -39.06 -47.42 25.89
CA LYS A 815 -39.88 -47.09 24.71
C LYS A 815 -39.33 -47.70 23.43
N THR A 816 -38.00 -47.70 23.24
CA THR A 816 -37.33 -48.33 22.09
C THR A 816 -37.53 -49.85 22.10
N ILE A 817 -37.40 -50.50 23.27
CA ILE A 817 -37.65 -51.94 23.44
C ILE A 817 -39.12 -52.28 23.16
N THR A 818 -40.04 -51.42 23.58
CA THR A 818 -41.49 -51.60 23.32
C THR A 818 -41.79 -51.50 21.82
N MET A 819 -41.16 -50.55 21.12
CA MET A 819 -41.27 -50.42 19.65
C MET A 819 -40.72 -51.65 18.92
N GLU A 820 -39.57 -52.19 19.37
CA GLU A 820 -39.00 -53.42 18.82
C GLU A 820 -39.89 -54.65 19.05
N THR A 821 -40.63 -54.71 20.17
CA THR A 821 -41.56 -55.82 20.42
C THR A 821 -42.88 -55.71 19.65
N GLU A 822 -43.19 -54.52 19.10
CA GLU A 822 -44.37 -54.27 18.28
C GLU A 822 -44.07 -54.44 16.77
N ASP A 823 -42.81 -54.33 16.34
CA ASP A 823 -42.37 -54.49 14.95
C ASP A 823 -41.05 -55.29 14.87
N ASP A 824 -41.19 -56.59 14.57
CA ASP A 824 -40.06 -57.55 14.44
C ASP A 824 -39.07 -57.19 13.31
N GLN A 825 -39.41 -56.25 12.41
CA GLN A 825 -38.55 -55.80 11.29
C GLN A 825 -37.77 -54.52 11.59
N LEU A 826 -37.94 -53.90 12.76
CA LEU A 826 -37.43 -52.57 13.04
C LEU A 826 -35.89 -52.53 13.24
N PHE A 827 -35.28 -53.61 13.72
CA PHE A 827 -33.83 -53.73 13.93
C PHE A 827 -33.18 -54.98 13.29
N SER A 828 -33.95 -55.77 12.52
CA SER A 828 -33.48 -56.96 11.78
C SER A 828 -32.84 -56.58 10.45
#